data_AF-A8PC36-F1
#
_entry.id   AF-A8PC36-F1
#
_cell.length_a   1.000
_cell.length_b   1.000
_cell.length_c   1.000
_cell.angle_alpha   90.00
_cell.angle_beta   90.00
_cell.angle_gamma   90.00
#
_symmetry.space_group_name_H-M   'P 1'
#
loop_
_entity.id
_entity.type
_entity.pdbx_description
1 polymer ?
#
loop_
_entity_poly.entity_id
_entity_poly.type
_entity_poly.pdbx_seq_one_letter_code
_entity_poly.pdbx_strand_id
1 'polypeptide(L)'
;MEALKLQRKYPEVTRDEMFDLINRFNALDTDTPGRVDQATILKSLQSSGESYDVARETLKRVHLDSSGKVELEEWVELNVKLKTERKNVGIIKKAGKVMVQGSTANVSHTINEDEKAEFTNHINTIIEHDPDVSSRYPIPTDTMQIFEEVKDGLILCKLINDSVPDTIDTRVLNRPTAKKPLNAFQITENNNIVITSAKGIGCSVVNIGAADIAEGREHLILGLIWQIIRRGLLAHVDLKHHPELYRLCEEDETVEDLLKLTPDQILLRWFNYHLKAAGHKRRVNNFSRDVSDGENYTVLLNQLKPDQCSLAPLQTQDVRTRAEQVLQNAEKIGCRKYLTPSSLVSGNPRLNLAFVANLFNTHPGLEPLNEEEKKDYGAVEDFDAEGEREARVFTLWLNSLGVEPAVYNLFENLKDGLIILQAFDKVLPGSVVWRRVSKPKGGASVTSPVVATSGEGDEEEPDYNITPNSSQLSRFKCVENTNYAVDLGKQSGMHLVGIQGADIVDGRKTLVLGLVWQLMRLNIVKTLSSLSKTSGGRPISDTEMVKWANTTAQRGNPGVRPIRSFKDPALTTALFILDLLDAIRPGIVDPSLVIPVDENGPYEDRRQNAKLAISIARKMGALIFIVPEDIVDIRPRLILTFIGSLMSIAQESS
;
A
#
# COMPACT_ATOMS: atom_id res chain seq x y z
N MET A 1 18.39 48.88 -7.95
CA MET A 1 19.26 48.66 -6.78
C MET A 1 19.46 47.17 -6.48
N GLU A 2 18.42 46.36 -6.63
CA GLU A 2 18.41 44.91 -6.34
C GLU A 2 19.34 44.08 -7.26
N ALA A 3 19.37 44.35 -8.57
CA ALA A 3 20.29 43.71 -9.52
C ALA A 3 21.77 43.87 -9.13
N LEU A 4 22.17 45.06 -8.62
CA LEU A 4 23.54 45.32 -8.15
C LEU A 4 23.87 44.56 -6.86
N LYS A 5 22.87 44.32 -6.00
CA LYS A 5 23.03 43.53 -4.76
C LYS A 5 23.21 42.04 -5.10
N LEU A 6 22.36 41.50 -5.97
CA LEU A 6 22.44 40.11 -6.43
C LEU A 6 23.73 39.85 -7.21
N GLN A 7 24.18 40.78 -8.06
CA GLN A 7 25.44 40.66 -8.78
C GLN A 7 26.67 40.64 -7.86
N ARG A 8 26.63 41.36 -6.72
CA ARG A 8 27.71 41.26 -5.71
C ARG A 8 27.74 39.90 -5.02
N LYS A 9 26.59 39.24 -4.88
CA LYS A 9 26.47 37.90 -4.27
C LYS A 9 26.87 36.79 -5.26
N TYR A 10 26.54 36.96 -6.54
CA TYR A 10 26.84 36.01 -7.63
C TYR A 10 27.69 36.70 -8.73
N PRO A 11 28.99 36.97 -8.46
CA PRO A 11 29.87 37.71 -9.38
C PRO A 11 30.10 37.01 -10.73
N GLU A 12 29.84 35.71 -10.82
CA GLU A 12 29.91 34.88 -12.02
C GLU A 12 28.79 35.15 -13.04
N VAL A 13 27.74 35.89 -12.67
CA VAL A 13 26.63 36.28 -13.55
C VAL A 13 26.89 37.68 -14.10
N THR A 14 26.88 37.84 -15.42
CA THR A 14 27.09 39.17 -16.03
C THR A 14 25.92 40.10 -15.71
N ARG A 15 26.14 41.41 -15.85
CA ARG A 15 25.09 42.41 -15.55
C ARG A 15 23.86 42.20 -16.44
N ASP A 16 24.06 41.93 -17.73
CA ASP A 16 22.96 41.73 -18.68
C ASP A 16 22.21 40.43 -18.39
N GLU A 17 22.94 39.34 -18.09
CA GLU A 17 22.33 38.07 -17.67
C GLU A 17 21.50 38.21 -16.39
N MET A 18 21.94 39.02 -15.43
CA MET A 18 21.19 39.29 -14.20
C MET A 18 19.89 40.04 -14.48
N PHE A 19 19.89 41.01 -15.39
CA PHE A 19 18.66 41.69 -15.79
C PHE A 19 17.69 40.74 -16.49
N ASP A 20 18.20 39.85 -17.35
CA ASP A 20 17.38 38.83 -18.01
C ASP A 20 16.77 37.85 -17.01
N LEU A 21 17.52 37.41 -16.00
CA LEU A 21 17.01 36.55 -14.93
C LEU A 21 15.88 37.22 -14.14
N ILE A 22 16.03 38.50 -13.79
CA ILE A 22 15.02 39.28 -13.06
C ILE A 22 13.77 39.46 -13.93
N ASN A 23 13.95 39.81 -15.21
CA ASN A 23 12.84 39.99 -16.15
C ASN A 23 12.05 38.69 -16.33
N ARG A 24 12.75 37.55 -16.46
CA ARG A 24 12.11 36.23 -16.55
C ARG A 24 11.33 35.89 -15.28
N PHE A 25 11.89 36.15 -14.10
CA PHE A 25 11.21 35.89 -12.82
C PHE A 25 9.95 36.73 -12.66
N ASN A 26 10.03 38.03 -12.98
CA ASN A 26 8.90 38.95 -12.88
C ASN A 26 7.79 38.66 -13.91
N ALA A 27 8.10 37.92 -14.98
CA ALA A 27 7.12 37.48 -15.97
C ALA A 27 6.38 36.20 -15.57
N LEU A 28 6.79 35.54 -14.48
CA LEU A 28 6.12 34.32 -14.00
C LEU A 28 4.81 34.66 -13.31
N ASP A 29 3.80 33.85 -13.61
CA ASP A 29 2.50 33.95 -12.96
C ASP A 29 2.62 33.59 -11.48
N THR A 30 2.04 34.42 -10.62
CA THR A 30 2.01 34.18 -9.18
C THR A 30 0.83 34.85 -8.50
N ASP A 31 0.21 34.11 -7.60
CA ASP A 31 -0.81 34.63 -6.69
C ASP A 31 -0.23 35.48 -5.55
N THR A 32 1.10 35.47 -5.37
CA THR A 32 1.82 36.17 -4.30
C THR A 32 2.96 36.99 -4.90
N PRO A 33 2.82 38.33 -5.01
CA PRO A 33 3.84 39.17 -5.64
C PRO A 33 5.24 38.93 -5.06
N GLY A 34 6.19 38.55 -5.93
CA GLY A 34 7.59 38.27 -5.56
C GLY A 34 7.88 36.85 -5.09
N ARG A 35 6.88 35.96 -4.97
CA ARG A 35 7.03 34.56 -4.53
C ARG A 35 6.38 33.61 -5.51
N VAL A 36 7.13 32.72 -6.14
CA VAL A 36 6.62 31.83 -7.21
C VAL A 36 6.62 30.38 -6.73
N ASP A 37 5.59 29.61 -7.10
CA ASP A 37 5.50 28.20 -6.75
C ASP A 37 6.51 27.36 -7.55
N GLN A 38 7.05 26.30 -6.93
CA GLN A 38 8.10 25.45 -7.52
C GLN A 38 7.67 24.85 -8.87
N ALA A 39 6.41 24.47 -9.02
CA ALA A 39 5.88 23.93 -10.27
C ALA A 39 6.01 24.94 -11.44
N THR A 40 5.72 26.22 -11.18
CA THR A 40 5.83 27.30 -12.16
C THR A 40 7.30 27.55 -12.54
N ILE A 41 8.21 27.50 -11.55
CA ILE A 41 9.66 27.58 -11.77
C ILE A 41 10.15 26.45 -12.70
N LEU A 42 9.80 25.20 -12.38
CA LEU A 42 10.23 24.04 -13.17
C LEU A 42 9.68 24.07 -14.60
N LYS A 43 8.42 24.47 -14.76
CA LYS A 43 7.78 24.63 -16.07
C LYS A 43 8.44 25.72 -16.92
N SER A 44 8.84 26.84 -16.30
CA SER A 44 9.56 27.94 -16.96
C SER A 44 10.98 27.53 -17.39
N LEU A 45 11.70 26.78 -16.56
CA LEU A 45 13.01 26.25 -16.91
C LEU A 45 12.92 25.24 -18.04
N GLN A 46 11.90 24.37 -18.01
CA GLN A 46 11.66 23.39 -19.06
C GLN A 46 11.32 24.06 -20.40
N SER A 47 10.49 25.11 -20.42
CA SER A 47 10.21 25.88 -21.64
C SER A 47 11.43 26.65 -22.17
N SER A 48 12.39 26.94 -21.29
CA SER A 48 13.69 27.52 -21.63
C SER A 48 14.72 26.49 -22.12
N GLY A 49 14.34 25.21 -22.23
CA GLY A 49 15.18 24.11 -22.72
C GLY A 49 15.98 23.38 -21.65
N GLU A 50 15.74 23.63 -20.36
CA GLU A 50 16.37 22.84 -19.28
C GLU A 50 15.66 21.50 -19.08
N SER A 51 16.41 20.47 -18.68
CA SER A 51 15.83 19.20 -18.26
C SER A 51 15.05 19.39 -16.94
N TYR A 52 13.80 18.91 -16.91
CA TYR A 52 12.97 18.95 -15.70
C TYR A 52 13.67 18.31 -14.50
N ASP A 53 14.28 17.14 -14.69
CA ASP A 53 14.91 16.38 -13.60
C ASP A 53 16.16 17.09 -13.06
N VAL A 54 16.97 17.68 -13.95
CA VAL A 54 18.15 18.47 -13.56
C VAL A 54 17.71 19.72 -12.79
N ALA A 55 16.70 20.44 -13.30
CA ALA A 55 16.14 21.61 -12.64
C ALA A 55 15.59 21.27 -11.24
N ARG A 56 14.85 20.16 -11.13
CA ARG A 56 14.27 19.67 -9.88
C ARG A 56 15.36 19.29 -8.86
N GLU A 57 16.36 18.53 -9.28
CA GLU A 57 17.43 18.10 -8.38
C GLU A 57 18.30 19.28 -7.93
N THR A 58 18.54 20.25 -8.81
CA THR A 58 19.25 21.48 -8.46
C THR A 58 18.45 22.30 -7.46
N LEU A 59 17.13 22.39 -7.62
CA LEU A 59 16.23 23.13 -6.73
C LEU A 59 16.24 22.58 -5.30
N LYS A 60 16.36 21.25 -5.11
CA LYS A 60 16.52 20.64 -3.77
C LYS A 60 17.75 21.14 -3.02
N ARG A 61 18.78 21.62 -3.73
CA ARG A 61 20.03 22.15 -3.15
C ARG A 61 19.94 23.64 -2.85
N VAL A 62 18.87 24.32 -3.25
CA VAL A 62 18.62 25.74 -2.98
C VAL A 62 17.85 25.85 -1.66
N HIS A 63 18.25 26.79 -0.80
CA HIS A 63 17.63 26.95 0.51
C HIS A 63 16.32 27.73 0.34
N LEU A 64 15.19 27.02 0.32
CA LEU A 64 13.87 27.64 0.31
C LEU A 64 13.42 27.94 1.75
N ASP A 65 12.60 28.98 1.91
CA ASP A 65 11.96 29.27 3.19
C ASP A 65 10.89 28.21 3.54
N SER A 66 10.31 28.31 4.74
CA SER A 66 9.27 27.36 5.19
C SER A 66 7.99 27.41 4.36
N SER A 67 7.82 28.40 3.47
CA SER A 67 6.68 28.46 2.55
C SER A 67 6.84 27.56 1.33
N GLY A 68 8.07 27.09 1.05
CA GLY A 68 8.39 26.29 -0.12
C GLY A 68 8.29 27.05 -1.44
N LYS A 69 8.01 28.36 -1.42
CA LYS A 69 8.01 29.23 -2.60
C LYS A 69 9.42 29.73 -2.90
N VAL A 70 9.65 30.07 -4.16
CA VAL A 70 10.93 30.57 -4.68
C VAL A 70 10.84 32.09 -4.80
N GLU A 71 11.73 32.82 -4.14
CA GLU A 71 11.89 34.27 -4.34
C GLU A 71 12.98 34.53 -5.38
N LEU A 72 13.18 35.82 -5.70
CA LEU A 72 14.12 36.23 -6.74
C LEU A 72 15.56 35.76 -6.45
N GLU A 73 15.97 35.76 -5.19
CA GLU A 73 17.32 35.37 -4.79
C GLU A 73 17.57 33.87 -4.98
N GLU A 74 16.61 33.03 -4.62
CA GLU A 74 16.65 31.58 -4.83
C GLU A 74 16.55 31.21 -6.31
N TRP A 75 15.76 31.96 -7.09
CA TRP A 75 15.70 31.81 -8.55
C TRP A 75 17.06 32.08 -9.21
N VAL A 76 17.77 33.12 -8.78
CA VAL A 76 19.12 33.41 -9.27
C VAL A 76 20.09 32.32 -8.84
N GLU A 77 20.05 31.89 -7.57
CA GLU A 77 20.89 30.78 -7.07
C GLU A 77 20.69 29.49 -7.89
N LEU A 78 19.44 29.15 -8.20
CA LEU A 78 19.07 27.99 -9.01
C LEU A 78 19.69 28.06 -10.41
N ASN A 79 19.53 29.19 -11.11
CA ASN A 79 20.06 29.36 -12.47
C ASN A 79 21.61 29.35 -12.47
N VAL A 80 22.25 29.90 -11.43
CA VAL A 80 23.71 29.86 -11.26
C VAL A 80 24.19 28.42 -11.08
N LYS A 81 23.55 27.65 -10.21
CA LYS A 81 23.89 26.24 -9.98
C LYS A 81 23.67 25.41 -11.25
N LEU A 82 22.56 25.60 -11.97
CA LEU A 82 22.32 24.94 -13.27
C LEU A 82 23.42 25.25 -14.29
N LYS A 83 23.85 26.51 -14.39
CA LYS A 83 24.93 26.93 -15.29
C LYS A 83 26.29 26.32 -14.89
N THR A 84 26.50 26.10 -13.60
CA THR A 84 27.72 25.50 -13.05
C THR A 84 27.74 23.98 -13.21
N GLU A 85 26.61 23.31 -12.98
CA GLU A 85 26.45 21.87 -13.15
C GLU A 85 26.51 21.44 -14.62
N ARG A 86 26.03 22.28 -15.55
CA ARG A 86 26.27 22.13 -16.99
C ARG A 86 27.76 22.02 -17.35
N LYS A 87 28.66 22.57 -16.54
CA LYS A 87 30.12 22.47 -16.76
C LYS A 87 30.75 21.23 -16.10
N ASN A 88 30.06 20.54 -15.20
CA ASN A 88 30.66 19.49 -14.35
C ASN A 88 29.96 18.12 -14.30
N VAL A 89 28.76 17.89 -14.84
CA VAL A 89 28.07 16.60 -14.64
C VAL A 89 27.33 16.08 -15.87
N GLY A 90 27.88 15.02 -16.48
CA GLY A 90 27.06 14.00 -17.11
C GLY A 90 26.36 13.21 -15.99
N ILE A 91 25.03 13.22 -15.96
CA ILE A 91 24.26 12.31 -15.11
C ILE A 91 24.73 10.89 -15.43
N ILE A 92 25.26 10.17 -14.46
CA ILE A 92 25.65 8.76 -14.64
C ILE A 92 24.35 7.93 -14.67
N LYS A 93 23.69 7.90 -15.83
CA LYS A 93 22.66 6.91 -16.15
C LYS A 93 23.35 5.57 -16.40
N LYS A 94 23.42 4.70 -15.39
CA LYS A 94 23.92 3.33 -15.55
C LYS A 94 22.70 2.42 -15.77
N ALA A 95 22.54 1.90 -16.98
CA ALA A 95 21.64 0.79 -17.33
C ALA A 95 20.19 0.85 -16.77
N GLY A 96 19.40 1.88 -17.11
CA GLY A 96 17.95 1.95 -16.79
C GLY A 96 17.61 2.20 -15.31
N LYS A 97 18.61 2.59 -14.53
CA LYS A 97 18.53 2.86 -13.09
C LYS A 97 18.95 4.31 -12.81
N VAL A 98 18.10 5.09 -12.15
CA VAL A 98 18.42 6.46 -11.70
C VAL A 98 18.77 6.44 -10.22
N MET A 99 19.95 6.97 -9.86
CA MET A 99 20.38 7.08 -8.48
C MET A 99 19.89 8.40 -7.88
N VAL A 100 19.17 8.32 -6.77
CA VAL A 100 18.62 9.46 -6.03
C VAL A 100 19.34 9.59 -4.70
N GLN A 101 19.77 10.80 -4.35
CA GLN A 101 20.47 11.04 -3.09
C GLN A 101 19.45 11.05 -1.93
N GLY A 102 19.73 10.27 -0.88
CA GLY A 102 18.92 10.18 0.33
C GLY A 102 19.12 11.38 1.26
N SER A 103 18.33 11.42 2.35
CA SER A 103 18.31 12.51 3.34
C SER A 103 19.64 12.70 4.07
N THR A 104 20.53 11.71 4.02
CA THR A 104 21.91 11.76 4.53
C THR A 104 22.87 11.59 3.36
N ALA A 105 23.96 12.36 3.34
CA ALA A 105 24.90 12.46 2.22
C ALA A 105 25.52 11.12 1.74
N ASN A 106 25.38 10.04 2.52
CA ASN A 106 25.97 8.72 2.27
C ASN A 106 24.97 7.62 1.83
N VAL A 107 23.67 7.89 1.74
CA VAL A 107 22.67 6.90 1.30
C VAL A 107 22.14 7.32 -0.05
N SER A 108 22.19 6.45 -1.06
CA SER A 108 21.53 6.66 -2.34
C SER A 108 20.56 5.52 -2.61
N HIS A 109 19.40 5.82 -3.22
CA HIS A 109 18.41 4.82 -3.62
C HIS A 109 18.28 4.79 -5.12
N THR A 110 18.09 3.60 -5.68
CA THR A 110 17.98 3.43 -7.12
C THR A 110 16.53 3.26 -7.56
N ILE A 111 16.10 4.05 -8.53
CA ILE A 111 14.77 3.96 -9.17
C ILE A 111 14.90 3.22 -10.50
N ASN A 112 14.02 2.24 -10.70
CA ASN A 112 13.88 1.57 -11.99
C ASN A 112 13.05 2.47 -12.94
N GLU A 113 13.64 2.88 -14.06
CA GLU A 113 12.99 3.79 -15.02
C GLU A 113 11.77 3.15 -15.69
N ASP A 114 11.83 1.85 -16.02
CA ASP A 114 10.73 1.11 -16.63
C ASP A 114 9.53 1.02 -15.66
N GLU A 115 9.77 0.71 -14.39
CA GLU A 115 8.71 0.68 -13.37
C GLU A 115 8.05 2.04 -13.20
N LYS A 116 8.86 3.10 -13.05
CA LYS A 116 8.35 4.47 -12.93
C LYS A 116 7.49 4.85 -14.14
N ALA A 117 7.96 4.56 -15.36
CA ALA A 117 7.25 4.90 -16.58
C ALA A 117 5.90 4.17 -16.68
N GLU A 118 5.88 2.86 -16.42
CA GLU A 118 4.68 2.02 -16.55
C GLU A 118 3.66 2.26 -15.42
N PHE A 119 4.12 2.51 -14.20
CA PHE A 119 3.22 2.91 -13.12
C PHE A 119 2.64 4.31 -13.35
N THR A 120 3.42 5.24 -13.89
CA THR A 120 2.91 6.57 -14.29
C THR A 120 1.89 6.45 -15.42
N ASN A 121 2.14 5.58 -16.40
CA ASN A 121 1.19 5.29 -17.47
C ASN A 121 -0.13 4.72 -16.92
N HIS A 122 -0.08 3.77 -16.00
CA HIS A 122 -1.27 3.26 -15.32
C HIS A 122 -2.03 4.35 -14.55
N ILE A 123 -1.33 5.19 -13.78
CA ILE A 123 -1.93 6.34 -13.08
C ILE A 123 -2.61 7.29 -14.05
N ASN A 124 -2.00 7.58 -15.21
CA ASN A 124 -2.60 8.44 -16.23
C ASN A 124 -3.96 7.91 -16.70
N THR A 125 -4.14 6.59 -16.83
CA THR A 125 -5.45 6.00 -17.19
C THR A 125 -6.54 6.21 -16.12
N ILE A 126 -6.14 6.43 -14.87
CA ILE A 126 -7.06 6.64 -13.74
C ILE A 126 -7.44 8.13 -13.66
N ILE A 127 -6.49 9.03 -13.88
CA ILE A 127 -6.71 10.48 -13.66
C ILE A 127 -7.23 11.23 -14.88
N GLU A 128 -7.17 10.66 -16.09
CA GLU A 128 -7.54 11.32 -17.35
C GLU A 128 -8.92 12.01 -17.33
N HIS A 129 -9.89 11.39 -16.66
CA HIS A 129 -11.26 11.89 -16.56
C HIS A 129 -11.71 12.16 -15.12
N ASP A 130 -10.78 12.19 -14.16
CA ASP A 130 -11.13 12.42 -12.76
C ASP A 130 -11.45 13.91 -12.51
N PRO A 131 -12.59 14.24 -11.88
CA PRO A 131 -13.01 15.63 -11.68
C PRO A 131 -12.07 16.44 -10.77
N ASP A 132 -11.29 15.78 -9.92
CA ASP A 132 -10.46 16.45 -8.92
C ASP A 132 -8.99 16.60 -9.37
N VAL A 133 -8.49 15.68 -10.20
CA VAL A 133 -7.05 15.62 -10.57
C VAL A 133 -6.78 15.59 -12.09
N SER A 134 -7.79 15.65 -12.95
CA SER A 134 -7.60 15.68 -14.42
C SER A 134 -6.76 16.83 -14.94
N SER A 135 -6.63 17.93 -14.20
CA SER A 135 -5.74 19.05 -14.55
C SER A 135 -4.26 18.69 -14.56
N ARG A 136 -3.88 17.54 -13.95
CA ARG A 136 -2.52 17.00 -13.92
C ARG A 136 -2.24 16.02 -15.05
N TYR A 137 -3.27 15.64 -15.81
CA TYR A 137 -3.13 14.71 -16.92
C TYR A 137 -2.63 15.42 -18.21
N PRO A 138 -1.76 14.79 -19.01
CA PRO A 138 -0.99 13.59 -18.68
C PRO A 138 0.27 13.93 -17.87
N ILE A 139 0.60 13.10 -16.89
CA ILE A 139 1.89 13.14 -16.21
C ILE A 139 2.94 12.52 -17.15
N PRO A 140 4.04 13.20 -17.46
CA PRO A 140 5.10 12.65 -18.31
C PRO A 140 5.72 11.39 -17.70
N THR A 141 5.87 10.34 -18.50
CA THR A 141 6.40 9.04 -18.04
C THR A 141 7.93 9.01 -17.99
N ASP A 142 8.60 9.94 -18.67
CA ASP A 142 10.06 10.03 -18.81
C ASP A 142 10.72 10.96 -17.77
N THR A 143 9.95 11.72 -16.98
CA THR A 143 10.45 12.63 -15.93
C THR A 143 10.12 12.15 -14.51
N MET A 144 10.72 12.76 -13.50
CA MET A 144 10.40 12.53 -12.07
C MET A 144 9.15 13.29 -11.59
N GLN A 145 8.38 13.89 -12.50
CA GLN A 145 7.23 14.74 -12.16
C GLN A 145 6.16 14.01 -11.34
N ILE A 146 5.98 12.70 -11.54
CA ILE A 146 5.04 11.88 -10.77
C ILE A 146 5.23 12.05 -9.24
N PHE A 147 6.47 12.21 -8.77
CA PHE A 147 6.76 12.34 -7.34
C PHE A 147 6.38 13.71 -6.76
N GLU A 148 6.17 14.72 -7.61
CA GLU A 148 5.61 16.01 -7.21
C GLU A 148 4.09 15.98 -7.22
N GLU A 149 3.49 15.36 -8.25
CA GLU A 149 2.03 15.33 -8.44
C GLU A 149 1.29 14.51 -7.39
N VAL A 150 1.98 13.62 -6.66
CA VAL A 150 1.40 12.76 -5.62
C VAL A 150 1.56 13.31 -4.19
N LYS A 151 2.30 14.40 -3.98
CA LYS A 151 2.65 14.92 -2.64
C LYS A 151 1.46 15.27 -1.76
N ASP A 152 0.36 15.67 -2.38
CA ASP A 152 -0.88 16.06 -1.69
C ASP A 152 -1.84 14.90 -1.42
N GLY A 153 -1.44 13.68 -1.80
CA GLY A 153 -2.15 12.44 -1.52
C GLY A 153 -3.38 12.18 -2.39
N LEU A 154 -3.81 13.12 -3.24
CA LEU A 154 -5.05 12.98 -4.01
C LEU A 154 -4.94 11.84 -5.04
N ILE A 155 -3.89 11.84 -5.86
CA ILE A 155 -3.66 10.79 -6.86
C ILE A 155 -3.53 9.42 -6.19
N LEU A 156 -2.81 9.32 -5.07
CA LEU A 156 -2.66 8.06 -4.35
C LEU A 156 -4.00 7.56 -3.76
N CYS A 157 -4.86 8.47 -3.27
CA CYS A 157 -6.20 8.10 -2.83
C CYS A 157 -7.06 7.56 -3.99
N LYS A 158 -6.96 8.17 -5.17
CA LYS A 158 -7.67 7.69 -6.38
C LYS A 158 -7.15 6.32 -6.82
N LEU A 159 -5.82 6.14 -6.83
CA LEU A 159 -5.18 4.86 -7.13
C LEU A 159 -5.63 3.74 -6.15
N ILE A 160 -5.75 4.04 -4.85
CA ILE A 160 -6.27 3.09 -3.86
C ILE A 160 -7.71 2.67 -4.19
N ASN A 161 -8.58 3.63 -4.54
CA ASN A 161 -9.97 3.32 -4.90
C ASN A 161 -10.11 2.62 -6.25
N ASP A 162 -9.20 2.85 -7.20
CA ASP A 162 -9.15 2.09 -8.45
C ASP A 162 -8.75 0.62 -8.17
N SER A 163 -7.72 0.42 -7.36
CA SER A 163 -7.25 -0.93 -7.00
C SER A 163 -8.21 -1.69 -6.09
N VAL A 164 -8.83 -1.02 -5.12
CA VAL A 164 -9.84 -1.60 -4.23
C VAL A 164 -10.99 -0.60 -4.09
N PRO A 165 -12.07 -0.76 -4.88
CA PRO A 165 -13.23 0.11 -4.83
C PRO A 165 -13.80 0.27 -3.42
N ASP A 166 -14.40 1.44 -3.17
CA ASP A 166 -15.01 1.79 -1.89
C ASP A 166 -14.09 1.86 -0.66
N THR A 167 -12.77 1.81 -0.81
CA THR A 167 -11.84 1.90 0.32
C THR A 167 -11.86 3.28 1.00
N ILE A 168 -11.94 4.36 0.22
CA ILE A 168 -11.89 5.75 0.68
C ILE A 168 -13.15 6.47 0.24
N ASP A 169 -13.83 7.15 1.17
CA ASP A 169 -14.82 8.16 0.83
C ASP A 169 -14.13 9.44 0.35
N THR A 170 -14.17 9.70 -0.95
CA THR A 170 -13.45 10.84 -1.55
C THR A 170 -13.99 12.20 -1.11
N ARG A 171 -15.16 12.26 -0.45
CA ARG A 171 -15.74 13.50 0.08
C ARG A 171 -14.96 14.03 1.29
N VAL A 172 -14.19 13.19 1.98
CA VAL A 172 -13.37 13.62 3.12
C VAL A 172 -12.04 14.25 2.72
N LEU A 173 -11.64 14.08 1.45
CA LEU A 173 -10.35 14.55 0.94
C LEU A 173 -10.34 16.07 0.86
N ASN A 174 -9.25 16.67 1.33
CA ASN A 174 -9.02 18.09 1.15
C ASN A 174 -8.66 18.33 -0.33
N ARG A 175 -9.42 19.19 -1.02
CA ARG A 175 -9.22 19.51 -2.44
C ARG A 175 -8.74 20.95 -2.61
N PRO A 176 -7.78 21.22 -3.51
CA PRO A 176 -7.39 22.58 -3.83
C PRO A 176 -8.55 23.30 -4.52
N THR A 177 -8.61 24.62 -4.37
CA THR A 177 -9.51 25.47 -5.16
C THR A 177 -8.68 26.35 -6.07
N ALA A 178 -9.26 26.87 -7.15
CA ALA A 178 -8.55 27.75 -8.09
C ALA A 178 -7.89 28.98 -7.44
N LYS A 179 -8.31 29.37 -6.23
CA LYS A 179 -7.77 30.52 -5.47
C LYS A 179 -6.92 30.13 -4.28
N LYS A 180 -6.90 28.85 -3.88
CA LYS A 180 -6.26 28.41 -2.64
C LYS A 180 -5.70 27.00 -2.79
N PRO A 181 -4.36 26.85 -2.86
CA PRO A 181 -3.72 25.55 -2.80
C PRO A 181 -3.89 24.93 -1.41
N LEU A 182 -3.64 23.62 -1.31
CA LEU A 182 -3.67 22.92 -0.04
C LEU A 182 -2.52 23.38 0.86
N ASN A 183 -2.81 23.62 2.13
CA ASN A 183 -1.77 23.89 3.12
C ASN A 183 -1.13 22.59 3.63
N ALA A 184 0.02 22.70 4.32
CA ALA A 184 0.77 21.55 4.82
C ALA A 184 -0.05 20.62 5.75
N PHE A 185 -0.98 21.18 6.54
CA PHE A 185 -1.86 20.40 7.40
C PHE A 185 -2.85 19.57 6.58
N GLN A 186 -3.49 20.18 5.59
CA GLN A 186 -4.44 19.50 4.69
C GLN A 186 -3.76 18.40 3.87
N ILE A 187 -2.52 18.64 3.42
CA ILE A 187 -1.68 17.64 2.74
C ILE A 187 -1.40 16.46 3.69
N THR A 188 -1.00 16.75 4.93
CA THR A 188 -0.74 15.73 5.94
C THR A 188 -2.00 14.89 6.23
N GLU A 189 -3.17 15.52 6.33
CA GLU A 189 -4.44 14.82 6.50
C GLU A 189 -4.77 13.89 5.33
N ASN A 190 -4.60 14.34 4.07
CA ASN A 190 -4.78 13.48 2.90
C ASN A 190 -3.79 12.31 2.92
N ASN A 191 -2.51 12.57 3.23
CA ASN A 191 -1.48 11.54 3.26
C ASN A 191 -1.67 10.54 4.42
N ASN A 192 -2.28 10.96 5.53
CA ASN A 192 -2.72 10.02 6.57
C ASN A 192 -3.79 9.05 6.04
N ILE A 193 -4.74 9.53 5.23
CA ILE A 193 -5.74 8.66 4.57
C ILE A 193 -5.02 7.68 3.64
N VAL A 194 -4.05 8.13 2.84
CA VAL A 194 -3.27 7.26 1.96
C VAL A 194 -2.61 6.13 2.75
N ILE A 195 -1.83 6.46 3.80
CA ILE A 195 -1.08 5.46 4.58
C ILE A 195 -2.03 4.49 5.29
N THR A 196 -3.05 5.00 5.98
CA THR A 196 -3.96 4.16 6.76
C THR A 196 -4.87 3.30 5.87
N SER A 197 -5.28 3.81 4.71
CA SER A 197 -6.06 3.04 3.73
C SER A 197 -5.20 1.99 3.03
N ALA A 198 -3.95 2.32 2.69
CA ALA A 198 -2.99 1.36 2.16
C ALA A 198 -2.76 0.20 3.15
N LYS A 199 -2.59 0.48 4.46
CA LYS A 199 -2.57 -0.57 5.51
C LYS A 199 -3.87 -1.38 5.51
N GLY A 200 -5.01 -0.70 5.43
CA GLY A 200 -6.34 -1.31 5.44
C GLY A 200 -6.61 -2.27 4.28
N ILE A 201 -5.98 -2.08 3.12
CA ILE A 201 -6.09 -2.99 1.97
C ILE A 201 -4.98 -4.05 1.92
N GLY A 202 -4.04 -4.04 2.88
CA GLY A 202 -2.98 -5.04 3.01
C GLY A 202 -1.63 -4.66 2.42
N CYS A 203 -1.37 -3.38 2.13
CA CYS A 203 -0.03 -2.92 1.77
C CYS A 203 0.88 -2.87 3.02
N SER A 204 2.14 -3.26 2.84
CA SER A 204 3.19 -3.09 3.84
C SER A 204 3.75 -1.66 3.76
N VAL A 205 3.32 -0.82 4.70
CA VAL A 205 3.74 0.59 4.79
C VAL A 205 4.41 0.89 6.14
N VAL A 206 5.22 -0.06 6.63
CA VAL A 206 5.97 0.10 7.89
C VAL A 206 7.03 1.20 7.79
N ASN A 207 7.63 1.37 6.61
CA ASN A 207 8.76 2.26 6.37
C ASN A 207 8.37 3.58 5.67
N ILE A 208 7.08 3.92 5.58
CA ILE A 208 6.60 5.14 4.92
C ILE A 208 5.47 5.78 5.74
N GLY A 209 5.59 7.07 6.00
CA GLY A 209 4.60 7.91 6.67
C GLY A 209 4.10 9.07 5.80
N ALA A 210 3.18 9.86 6.35
CA ALA A 210 2.57 10.99 5.64
C ALA A 210 3.58 12.08 5.24
N ALA A 211 4.63 12.27 6.06
CA ALA A 211 5.72 13.20 5.79
C ALA A 211 6.57 12.75 4.60
N ASP A 212 6.87 11.45 4.48
CA ASP A 212 7.66 10.93 3.35
C ASP A 212 6.95 11.16 2.01
N ILE A 213 5.62 11.06 1.99
CA ILE A 213 4.79 11.38 0.80
C ILE A 213 4.84 12.89 0.52
N ALA A 214 4.62 13.73 1.54
CA ALA A 214 4.62 15.19 1.38
C ALA A 214 6.00 15.73 0.93
N GLU A 215 7.08 15.11 1.39
CA GLU A 215 8.46 15.43 0.99
C GLU A 215 8.79 14.90 -0.42
N GLY A 216 8.03 13.95 -0.96
CA GLY A 216 8.29 13.37 -2.27
C GLY A 216 9.41 12.33 -2.26
N ARG A 217 9.50 11.48 -1.24
CA ARG A 217 10.54 10.44 -1.15
C ARG A 217 10.33 9.34 -2.17
N GLU A 218 11.04 9.48 -3.28
CA GLU A 218 10.78 8.81 -4.54
C GLU A 218 10.75 7.27 -4.44
N HIS A 219 11.74 6.66 -3.80
CA HIS A 219 11.81 5.19 -3.64
C HIS A 219 10.67 4.62 -2.78
N LEU A 220 10.26 5.34 -1.71
CA LEU A 220 9.15 4.93 -0.86
C LEU A 220 7.82 5.07 -1.59
N ILE A 221 7.62 6.18 -2.29
CA ILE A 221 6.41 6.45 -3.07
C ILE A 221 6.26 5.43 -4.20
N LEU A 222 7.34 5.15 -4.95
CA LEU A 222 7.29 4.16 -6.03
C LEU A 222 6.98 2.76 -5.49
N GLY A 223 7.59 2.38 -4.35
CA GLY A 223 7.27 1.14 -3.65
C GLY A 223 5.82 1.07 -3.18
N LEU A 224 5.26 2.17 -2.70
CA LEU A 224 3.84 2.26 -2.31
C LEU A 224 2.91 2.13 -3.52
N ILE A 225 3.19 2.84 -4.63
CA ILE A 225 2.43 2.76 -5.88
C ILE A 225 2.39 1.32 -6.37
N TRP A 226 3.54 0.65 -6.44
CA TRP A 226 3.61 -0.76 -6.82
C TRP A 226 2.73 -1.63 -5.93
N GLN A 227 2.82 -1.48 -4.60
CA GLN A 227 2.02 -2.28 -3.69
C GLN A 227 0.53 -2.08 -3.91
N ILE A 228 0.06 -0.85 -4.12
CA ILE A 228 -1.35 -0.56 -4.39
C ILE A 228 -1.79 -1.22 -5.71
N ILE A 229 -1.04 -1.02 -6.80
CA ILE A 229 -1.33 -1.62 -8.12
C ILE A 229 -1.37 -3.15 -8.01
N ARG A 230 -0.38 -3.76 -7.34
CA ARG A 230 -0.32 -5.20 -7.12
C ARG A 230 -1.55 -5.70 -6.37
N ARG A 231 -2.04 -4.96 -5.37
CA ARG A 231 -3.28 -5.34 -4.66
C ARG A 231 -4.47 -5.37 -5.61
N GLY A 232 -4.65 -4.38 -6.47
CA GLY A 232 -5.75 -4.36 -7.45
C GLY A 232 -5.66 -5.46 -8.49
N LEU A 233 -4.47 -5.68 -9.06
CA LEU A 233 -4.24 -6.72 -10.07
C LEU A 233 -4.52 -8.13 -9.56
N LEU A 234 -4.20 -8.39 -8.28
CA LEU A 234 -4.33 -9.71 -7.66
C LEU A 234 -5.64 -9.88 -6.88
N ALA A 235 -6.45 -8.84 -6.73
CA ALA A 235 -7.68 -8.86 -5.92
C ALA A 235 -8.71 -9.86 -6.42
N HIS A 236 -8.71 -10.14 -7.72
CA HIS A 236 -9.66 -11.07 -8.36
C HIS A 236 -9.06 -12.45 -8.62
N VAL A 237 -7.78 -12.69 -8.34
CA VAL A 237 -7.14 -13.99 -8.57
C VAL A 237 -7.42 -14.91 -7.39
N ASP A 238 -8.69 -15.30 -7.24
CA ASP A 238 -9.17 -16.22 -6.22
C ASP A 238 -10.35 -17.08 -6.74
N LEU A 239 -10.63 -18.18 -6.05
CA LEU A 239 -11.68 -19.13 -6.42
C LEU A 239 -13.11 -18.56 -6.32
N LYS A 240 -13.31 -17.51 -5.52
CA LYS A 240 -14.62 -16.87 -5.36
C LYS A 240 -14.99 -16.06 -6.60
N HIS A 241 -14.02 -15.36 -7.18
CA HIS A 241 -14.19 -14.61 -8.41
C HIS A 241 -14.03 -15.48 -9.66
N HIS A 242 -13.15 -16.49 -9.60
CA HIS A 242 -12.90 -17.45 -10.67
C HIS A 242 -13.04 -18.90 -10.18
N PRO A 243 -14.27 -19.43 -10.06
CA PRO A 243 -14.50 -20.84 -9.69
C PRO A 243 -13.79 -21.82 -10.63
N GLU A 244 -13.59 -21.44 -11.89
CA GLU A 244 -12.84 -22.19 -12.90
C GLU A 244 -11.37 -22.47 -12.51
N LEU A 245 -10.80 -21.75 -11.53
CA LEU A 245 -9.48 -22.04 -10.97
C LEU A 245 -9.38 -23.45 -10.38
N TYR A 246 -10.51 -24.09 -10.06
CA TYR A 246 -10.59 -25.51 -9.71
C TYR A 246 -9.82 -26.41 -10.69
N ARG A 247 -9.78 -26.06 -11.99
CA ARG A 247 -9.04 -26.81 -13.02
C ARG A 247 -7.52 -26.80 -12.84
N LEU A 248 -7.00 -25.96 -11.94
CA LEU A 248 -5.57 -25.89 -11.59
C LEU A 248 -5.16 -26.87 -10.49
N CYS A 249 -6.11 -27.61 -9.90
CA CYS A 249 -5.78 -28.65 -8.91
C CYS A 249 -4.96 -29.77 -9.57
N GLU A 250 -3.91 -30.21 -8.90
CA GLU A 250 -3.16 -31.40 -9.32
C GLU A 250 -3.89 -32.70 -8.88
N GLU A 251 -3.51 -33.85 -9.45
CA GLU A 251 -4.23 -35.14 -9.27
C GLU A 251 -4.33 -35.60 -7.80
N ASP A 252 -3.37 -35.19 -6.95
CA ASP A 252 -3.30 -35.54 -5.53
C ASP A 252 -3.67 -34.36 -4.60
N GLU A 253 -4.27 -33.29 -5.14
CA GLU A 253 -4.51 -32.05 -4.42
C GLU A 253 -6.01 -31.79 -4.18
N THR A 254 -6.34 -31.30 -2.98
CA THR A 254 -7.71 -30.86 -2.68
C THR A 254 -7.92 -29.37 -3.02
N VAL A 255 -9.18 -28.94 -3.17
CA VAL A 255 -9.51 -27.52 -3.35
C VAL A 255 -9.01 -26.67 -2.17
N GLU A 256 -9.02 -27.24 -0.97
CA GLU A 256 -8.49 -26.57 0.22
C GLU A 256 -6.99 -26.29 0.10
N ASP A 257 -6.23 -27.13 -0.60
CA ASP A 257 -4.80 -26.90 -0.82
C ASP A 257 -4.56 -25.79 -1.84
N LEU A 258 -5.39 -25.70 -2.87
CA LEU A 258 -5.36 -24.58 -3.83
C LEU A 258 -5.68 -23.25 -3.12
N LEU A 259 -6.63 -23.24 -2.18
CA LEU A 259 -6.98 -22.07 -1.35
C LEU A 259 -5.86 -21.62 -0.39
N LYS A 260 -4.83 -22.45 -0.18
CA LYS A 260 -3.65 -22.07 0.61
C LYS A 260 -2.62 -21.31 -0.22
N LEU A 261 -2.75 -21.22 -1.53
CA LEU A 261 -1.81 -20.49 -2.36
C LEU A 261 -2.00 -18.98 -2.28
N THR A 262 -0.90 -18.25 -2.48
CA THR A 262 -0.96 -16.82 -2.75
C THR A 262 -1.42 -16.56 -4.19
N PRO A 263 -1.98 -15.38 -4.51
CA PRO A 263 -2.36 -15.04 -5.87
C PRO A 263 -1.23 -15.21 -6.91
N ASP A 264 0.01 -14.86 -6.56
CA ASP A 264 1.15 -15.02 -7.46
C ASP A 264 1.46 -16.51 -7.76
N GLN A 265 1.26 -17.39 -6.77
CA GLN A 265 1.38 -18.84 -6.93
C GLN A 265 0.28 -19.40 -7.83
N ILE A 266 -0.96 -18.90 -7.68
CA ILE A 266 -2.07 -19.25 -8.56
C ILE A 266 -1.75 -18.85 -10.00
N LEU A 267 -1.21 -17.64 -10.23
CA LEU A 267 -0.79 -17.20 -11.57
C LEU A 267 0.31 -18.09 -12.17
N LEU A 268 1.29 -18.55 -11.38
CA LEU A 268 2.28 -19.51 -11.87
C LEU A 268 1.65 -20.85 -12.25
N ARG A 269 0.74 -21.38 -11.43
CA ARG A 269 0.02 -22.62 -11.75
C ARG A 269 -0.81 -22.47 -13.02
N TRP A 270 -1.52 -21.35 -13.14
CA TRP A 270 -2.29 -21.01 -14.33
C TRP A 270 -1.42 -20.93 -15.59
N PHE A 271 -0.27 -20.25 -15.51
CA PHE A 271 0.67 -20.16 -16.63
C PHE A 271 1.12 -21.56 -17.05
N ASN A 272 1.55 -22.38 -16.09
CA ASN A 272 2.05 -23.73 -16.35
C ASN A 272 0.96 -24.71 -16.81
N TYR A 273 -0.29 -24.54 -16.38
CA TYR A 273 -1.44 -25.29 -16.89
C TYR A 273 -1.55 -25.11 -18.41
N HIS A 274 -1.50 -23.87 -18.89
CA HIS A 274 -1.56 -23.57 -20.32
C HIS A 274 -0.33 -24.03 -21.09
N LEU A 275 0.88 -23.89 -20.52
CA LEU A 275 2.09 -24.45 -21.15
C LEU A 275 2.04 -25.98 -21.26
N LYS A 276 1.50 -26.66 -20.24
CA LYS A 276 1.30 -28.12 -20.26
C LYS A 276 0.29 -28.51 -21.34
N ALA A 277 -0.85 -27.82 -21.41
CA ALA A 277 -1.86 -28.04 -22.43
C ALA A 277 -1.33 -27.82 -23.86
N ALA A 278 -0.44 -26.84 -24.05
CA ALA A 278 0.24 -26.57 -25.32
C ALA A 278 1.35 -27.60 -25.68
N GLY A 279 1.63 -28.58 -24.81
CA GLY A 279 2.74 -29.52 -24.99
C GLY A 279 4.13 -28.88 -24.89
N HIS A 280 4.24 -27.67 -24.33
CA HIS A 280 5.50 -26.98 -24.17
C HIS A 280 6.34 -27.65 -23.09
N LYS A 281 7.67 -27.73 -23.28
CA LYS A 281 8.57 -28.46 -22.38
C LYS A 281 9.00 -27.66 -21.16
N ARG A 282 9.13 -26.34 -21.30
CA ARG A 282 9.55 -25.47 -20.19
C ARG A 282 8.39 -25.19 -19.25
N ARG A 283 8.73 -24.90 -18.00
CA ARG A 283 7.81 -24.44 -16.96
C ARG A 283 8.36 -23.16 -16.34
N VAL A 284 7.46 -22.36 -15.79
CA VAL A 284 7.74 -21.06 -15.18
C VAL A 284 7.62 -21.20 -13.67
N ASN A 285 8.66 -20.82 -12.95
CA ASN A 285 8.72 -20.81 -11.48
C ASN A 285 8.92 -19.40 -10.92
N ASN A 286 9.18 -18.42 -11.78
CA ASN A 286 9.36 -17.00 -11.44
C ASN A 286 8.94 -16.13 -12.62
N PHE A 287 8.54 -14.89 -12.34
CA PHE A 287 8.22 -13.90 -13.38
C PHE A 287 9.43 -13.05 -13.78
N SER A 288 10.65 -13.61 -13.72
CA SER A 288 11.88 -12.93 -14.13
C SER A 288 12.62 -13.72 -15.22
N ARG A 289 13.59 -14.55 -14.83
CA ARG A 289 14.45 -15.31 -15.76
C ARG A 289 13.66 -16.29 -16.62
N ASP A 290 12.61 -16.89 -16.08
CA ASP A 290 11.88 -17.94 -16.80
C ASP A 290 11.05 -17.37 -17.96
N VAL A 291 10.78 -16.06 -17.97
CA VAL A 291 9.95 -15.39 -18.99
C VAL A 291 10.74 -14.37 -19.84
N SER A 292 11.98 -14.05 -19.46
CA SER A 292 12.75 -12.93 -20.03
C SER A 292 13.17 -13.12 -21.49
N ASP A 293 13.10 -14.34 -22.03
CA ASP A 293 13.40 -14.62 -23.44
C ASP A 293 12.16 -14.58 -24.35
N GLY A 294 10.96 -14.33 -23.80
CA GLY A 294 9.71 -14.23 -24.54
C GLY A 294 9.12 -15.55 -25.08
N GLU A 295 9.78 -16.70 -24.92
CA GLU A 295 9.29 -17.97 -25.49
C GLU A 295 8.03 -18.45 -24.78
N ASN A 296 8.08 -18.47 -23.44
CA ASN A 296 6.96 -18.89 -22.62
C ASN A 296 5.72 -18.00 -22.85
N TYR A 297 5.92 -16.68 -23.02
CA TYR A 297 4.82 -15.78 -23.38
C TYR A 297 4.28 -16.02 -24.78
N THR A 298 5.14 -16.30 -25.76
CA THR A 298 4.70 -16.61 -27.13
C THR A 298 3.75 -17.81 -27.14
N VAL A 299 4.13 -18.87 -26.41
CA VAL A 299 3.32 -20.08 -26.29
C VAL A 299 2.04 -19.81 -25.51
N LEU A 300 2.12 -19.12 -24.37
CA LEU A 300 0.94 -18.80 -23.55
C LEU A 300 -0.09 -17.99 -24.35
N LEU A 301 0.33 -16.92 -25.02
CA LEU A 301 -0.58 -16.09 -25.82
C LEU A 301 -1.23 -16.88 -26.96
N ASN A 302 -0.47 -17.74 -27.64
CA ASN A 302 -1.03 -18.63 -28.66
C ASN A 302 -2.01 -19.66 -28.06
N GLN A 303 -1.71 -20.22 -26.89
CA GLN A 303 -2.60 -21.18 -26.22
C GLN A 303 -3.93 -20.52 -25.83
N LEU A 304 -3.89 -19.27 -25.35
CA LEU A 304 -5.09 -18.52 -24.95
C LEU A 304 -5.91 -18.04 -26.15
N LYS A 305 -5.25 -17.57 -27.22
CA LYS A 305 -5.88 -16.97 -28.41
C LYS A 305 -5.14 -17.38 -29.69
N PRO A 306 -5.27 -18.65 -30.14
CA PRO A 306 -4.50 -19.18 -31.26
C PRO A 306 -4.77 -18.46 -32.58
N ASP A 307 -6.00 -17.96 -32.77
CA ASP A 307 -6.42 -17.26 -33.99
C ASP A 307 -5.78 -15.87 -34.15
N GLN A 308 -5.31 -15.26 -33.06
CA GLN A 308 -4.79 -13.88 -33.06
C GLN A 308 -3.29 -13.82 -32.73
N CYS A 309 -2.82 -14.73 -31.87
CA CYS A 309 -1.46 -14.78 -31.37
C CYS A 309 -0.71 -15.95 -32.01
N SER A 310 0.19 -15.67 -32.95
CA SER A 310 0.98 -16.70 -33.65
C SER A 310 2.22 -17.14 -32.87
N LEU A 311 2.67 -18.38 -33.10
CA LEU A 311 3.95 -18.93 -32.63
C LEU A 311 5.17 -18.45 -33.45
N ALA A 312 4.97 -17.65 -34.51
CA ALA A 312 6.06 -17.10 -35.32
C ALA A 312 7.23 -16.47 -34.52
N PRO A 313 7.01 -15.79 -33.38
CA PRO A 313 8.11 -15.21 -32.60
C PRO A 313 9.15 -16.23 -32.11
N LEU A 314 8.80 -17.51 -31.98
CA LEU A 314 9.75 -18.56 -31.59
C LEU A 314 10.90 -18.74 -32.60
N GLN A 315 10.72 -18.32 -33.85
CA GLN A 315 11.76 -18.38 -34.90
C GLN A 315 12.70 -17.15 -34.88
N THR A 316 12.34 -16.09 -34.15
CA THR A 316 13.11 -14.85 -34.09
C THR A 316 14.30 -15.04 -33.16
N GLN A 317 15.54 -14.89 -33.67
CA GLN A 317 16.77 -15.08 -32.88
C GLN A 317 17.06 -13.91 -31.93
N ASP A 318 16.81 -12.68 -32.37
CA ASP A 318 17.04 -11.50 -31.52
C ASP A 318 15.94 -11.40 -30.44
N VAL A 319 16.35 -11.52 -29.18
CA VAL A 319 15.43 -11.60 -28.03
C VAL A 319 14.62 -10.31 -27.88
N ARG A 320 15.23 -9.14 -28.15
CA ARG A 320 14.52 -7.85 -28.06
C ARG A 320 13.43 -7.73 -29.12
N THR A 321 13.73 -8.15 -30.35
CA THR A 321 12.75 -8.21 -31.45
C THR A 321 11.64 -9.20 -31.12
N ARG A 322 11.98 -10.37 -30.55
CA ARG A 322 10.98 -11.35 -30.10
C ARG A 322 10.08 -10.78 -29.00
N ALA A 323 10.65 -10.07 -28.03
CA ALA A 323 9.89 -9.41 -26.97
C ALA A 323 8.89 -8.39 -27.52
N GLU A 324 9.29 -7.58 -28.52
CA GLU A 324 8.34 -6.68 -29.19
C GLU A 324 7.23 -7.45 -29.93
N GLN A 325 7.56 -8.54 -30.64
CA GLN A 325 6.55 -9.37 -31.30
C GLN A 325 5.57 -10.03 -30.32
N VAL A 326 6.05 -10.43 -29.13
CA VAL A 326 5.20 -10.92 -28.02
C VAL A 326 4.22 -9.83 -27.59
N LEU A 327 4.69 -8.61 -27.39
CA LEU A 327 3.83 -7.49 -26.98
C LEU A 327 2.85 -7.06 -28.08
N GLN A 328 3.24 -7.16 -29.35
CA GLN A 328 2.32 -6.97 -30.48
C GLN A 328 1.23 -8.05 -30.52
N ASN A 329 1.56 -9.30 -30.18
CA ASN A 329 0.55 -10.35 -30.03
C ASN A 329 -0.40 -10.04 -28.85
N ALA A 330 0.12 -9.55 -27.73
CA ALA A 330 -0.71 -9.14 -26.59
C ALA A 330 -1.61 -7.93 -26.93
N GLU A 331 -1.13 -7.00 -27.76
CA GLU A 331 -1.87 -5.82 -28.22
C GLU A 331 -3.13 -6.21 -29.00
N LYS A 332 -3.05 -7.22 -29.87
CA LYS A 332 -4.20 -7.74 -30.65
C LYS A 332 -5.36 -8.17 -29.77
N ILE A 333 -5.07 -8.66 -28.56
CA ILE A 333 -6.06 -9.14 -27.59
C ILE A 333 -6.32 -8.15 -26.45
N GLY A 334 -5.88 -6.89 -26.60
CA GLY A 334 -6.10 -5.80 -25.64
C GLY A 334 -5.28 -5.90 -24.35
N CYS A 335 -4.19 -6.68 -24.34
CA CYS A 335 -3.42 -7.01 -23.12
C CYS A 335 -2.00 -6.41 -23.06
N ARG A 336 -1.62 -5.51 -23.98
CA ARG A 336 -0.33 -4.80 -23.93
C ARG A 336 -0.36 -3.70 -22.85
N LYS A 337 -0.19 -4.09 -21.58
CA LYS A 337 -0.10 -3.19 -20.41
C LYS A 337 1.10 -3.56 -19.54
N TYR A 338 1.69 -2.57 -18.87
CA TYR A 338 2.78 -2.68 -17.89
C TYR A 338 4.14 -3.14 -18.43
N LEU A 339 4.21 -3.86 -19.54
CA LEU A 339 5.43 -4.50 -20.01
C LEU A 339 5.91 -3.90 -21.33
N THR A 340 7.20 -3.59 -21.37
CA THR A 340 7.94 -3.11 -22.54
C THR A 340 8.96 -4.16 -22.99
N PRO A 341 9.49 -4.10 -24.23
CA PRO A 341 10.52 -5.05 -24.66
C PRO A 341 11.76 -5.02 -23.75
N SER A 342 12.12 -3.84 -23.22
CA SER A 342 13.25 -3.66 -22.30
C SER A 342 13.01 -4.36 -20.95
N SER A 343 11.83 -4.13 -20.35
CA SER A 343 11.47 -4.70 -19.05
C SER A 343 11.21 -6.20 -19.10
N LEU A 344 10.70 -6.72 -20.24
CA LEU A 344 10.60 -8.15 -20.49
C LEU A 344 11.99 -8.79 -20.52
N VAL A 345 12.91 -8.28 -21.37
CA VAL A 345 14.24 -8.87 -21.56
C VAL A 345 15.13 -8.73 -20.32
N SER A 346 15.00 -7.64 -19.57
CA SER A 346 15.68 -7.48 -18.28
C SER A 346 15.09 -8.37 -17.18
N GLY A 347 13.95 -9.03 -17.42
CA GLY A 347 13.31 -9.92 -16.47
C GLY A 347 12.76 -9.18 -15.25
N ASN A 348 12.23 -7.96 -15.41
CA ASN A 348 11.67 -7.19 -14.30
C ASN A 348 10.49 -7.96 -13.66
N PRO A 349 10.59 -8.41 -12.40
CA PRO A 349 9.58 -9.30 -11.80
C PRO A 349 8.24 -8.61 -11.58
N ARG A 350 8.23 -7.31 -11.27
CA ARG A 350 7.00 -6.55 -10.99
C ARG A 350 6.19 -6.33 -12.25
N LEU A 351 6.84 -5.87 -13.32
CA LEU A 351 6.18 -5.59 -14.59
C LEU A 351 5.71 -6.87 -15.30
N ASN A 352 6.50 -7.96 -15.21
CA ASN A 352 6.07 -9.26 -15.71
C ASN A 352 4.89 -9.82 -14.92
N LEU A 353 4.92 -9.77 -13.58
CA LEU A 353 3.78 -10.16 -12.76
C LEU A 353 2.53 -9.34 -13.13
N ALA A 354 2.67 -8.03 -13.31
CA ALA A 354 1.55 -7.16 -13.67
C ALA A 354 0.96 -7.51 -15.04
N PHE A 355 1.81 -7.80 -16.02
CA PHE A 355 1.40 -8.25 -17.34
C PHE A 355 0.65 -9.60 -17.28
N VAL A 356 1.17 -10.58 -16.52
CA VAL A 356 0.56 -11.90 -16.34
C VAL A 356 -0.80 -11.78 -15.63
N ALA A 357 -0.88 -10.98 -14.57
CA ALA A 357 -2.13 -10.75 -13.85
C ALA A 357 -3.18 -10.08 -14.75
N ASN A 358 -2.79 -9.06 -15.52
CA ASN A 358 -3.68 -8.43 -16.50
C ASN A 358 -4.17 -9.42 -17.57
N LEU A 359 -3.28 -10.29 -18.06
CA LEU A 359 -3.62 -11.31 -19.05
C LEU A 359 -4.60 -12.34 -18.46
N PHE A 360 -4.38 -12.80 -17.23
CA PHE A 360 -5.29 -13.70 -16.52
C PHE A 360 -6.67 -13.06 -16.33
N ASN A 361 -6.73 -11.84 -15.80
CA ASN A 361 -8.00 -11.13 -15.53
C ASN A 361 -8.83 -10.90 -16.81
N THR A 362 -8.18 -10.83 -17.97
CA THR A 362 -8.85 -10.61 -19.27
C THR A 362 -9.17 -11.92 -19.99
N HIS A 363 -8.27 -12.90 -19.92
CA HIS A 363 -8.37 -14.18 -20.62
C HIS A 363 -7.91 -15.35 -19.73
N PRO A 364 -8.72 -15.78 -18.73
CA PRO A 364 -8.37 -16.92 -17.89
C PRO A 364 -8.16 -18.20 -18.70
N GLY A 365 -8.95 -18.41 -19.76
CA GLY A 365 -8.81 -19.56 -20.66
C GLY A 365 -9.09 -20.91 -19.99
N LEU A 366 -9.76 -20.92 -18.84
CA LEU A 366 -10.19 -22.15 -18.15
C LEU A 366 -11.64 -22.45 -18.51
N GLU A 367 -11.96 -23.73 -18.65
CA GLU A 367 -13.33 -24.15 -18.91
C GLU A 367 -14.20 -23.93 -17.67
N PRO A 368 -15.44 -23.43 -17.84
CA PRO A 368 -16.39 -23.32 -16.74
C PRO A 368 -16.65 -24.66 -16.06
N LEU A 369 -16.92 -24.61 -14.75
CA LEU A 369 -17.40 -25.77 -14.00
C LEU A 369 -18.74 -26.26 -14.54
N ASN A 370 -18.94 -27.58 -14.57
CA ASN A 370 -20.23 -28.18 -14.86
C ASN A 370 -21.19 -28.09 -13.65
N GLU A 371 -22.47 -28.39 -13.85
CA GLU A 371 -23.50 -28.22 -12.80
C GLU A 371 -23.33 -29.16 -11.59
N GLU A 372 -22.59 -30.25 -11.73
CA GLU A 372 -22.26 -31.17 -10.63
C GLU A 372 -21.08 -30.63 -9.82
N GLU A 373 -20.01 -30.20 -10.50
CA GLU A 373 -18.85 -29.54 -9.91
C GLU A 373 -19.22 -28.24 -9.18
N LYS A 374 -20.16 -27.46 -9.73
CA LYS A 374 -20.69 -26.26 -9.05
C LYS A 374 -21.44 -26.58 -7.77
N LYS A 375 -22.11 -27.73 -7.67
CA LYS A 375 -22.81 -28.14 -6.44
C LYS A 375 -21.82 -28.62 -5.39
N ASP A 376 -20.82 -29.39 -5.81
CA ASP A 376 -19.75 -29.83 -4.93
C ASP A 376 -18.93 -28.63 -4.41
N TYR A 377 -18.71 -27.62 -5.25
CA TYR A 377 -18.08 -26.35 -4.86
C TYR A 377 -19.00 -25.46 -4.01
N GLY A 378 -20.26 -25.26 -4.41
CA GLY A 378 -21.23 -24.40 -3.72
C GLY A 378 -21.60 -24.89 -2.31
N ALA A 379 -21.48 -26.18 -2.03
CA ALA A 379 -21.62 -26.73 -0.67
C ALA A 379 -20.45 -26.35 0.27
N VAL A 380 -19.31 -25.88 -0.27
CA VAL A 380 -18.13 -25.44 0.49
C VAL A 380 -18.21 -23.94 0.85
N GLU A 381 -18.90 -23.10 0.06
CA GLU A 381 -19.00 -21.65 0.30
C GLU A 381 -19.94 -21.24 1.44
N ASP A 382 -20.87 -22.11 1.88
CA ASP A 382 -21.79 -21.83 3.01
C ASP A 382 -21.11 -21.92 4.40
N PHE A 383 -19.78 -22.01 4.45
CA PHE A 383 -19.01 -22.16 5.70
C PHE A 383 -18.44 -20.83 6.23
N ASP A 384 -19.13 -20.25 7.20
CA ASP A 384 -18.63 -19.28 8.19
C ASP A 384 -18.10 -17.92 7.66
N ALA A 385 -18.99 -17.14 7.04
CA ALA A 385 -18.73 -15.75 6.62
C ALA A 385 -18.28 -14.81 7.76
N GLU A 386 -18.53 -15.17 9.04
CA GLU A 386 -18.06 -14.39 10.20
C GLU A 386 -16.58 -14.68 10.49
N GLY A 387 -16.18 -15.95 10.54
CA GLY A 387 -14.80 -16.37 10.74
C GLY A 387 -13.86 -15.87 9.65
N GLU A 388 -14.30 -15.82 8.39
CA GLU A 388 -13.51 -15.28 7.29
C GLU A 388 -13.26 -13.76 7.42
N ARG A 389 -14.26 -13.02 7.90
CA ARG A 389 -14.13 -11.57 8.06
C ARG A 389 -13.20 -11.21 9.22
N GLU A 390 -13.34 -11.86 10.38
CA GLU A 390 -12.39 -11.72 11.50
C GLU A 390 -10.98 -12.12 11.06
N ALA A 391 -10.83 -13.22 10.31
CA ALA A 391 -9.54 -13.67 9.82
C ALA A 391 -8.85 -12.61 8.95
N ARG A 392 -9.60 -11.94 8.06
CA ARG A 392 -9.07 -10.85 7.23
C ARG A 392 -8.60 -9.67 8.08
N VAL A 393 -9.40 -9.22 9.05
CA VAL A 393 -9.02 -8.11 9.95
C VAL A 393 -7.75 -8.45 10.71
N PHE A 394 -7.66 -9.67 11.25
CA PHE A 394 -6.50 -10.12 12.01
C PHE A 394 -5.24 -10.27 11.16
N THR A 395 -5.36 -10.76 9.93
CA THR A 395 -4.27 -10.79 8.95
C THR A 395 -3.73 -9.38 8.68
N LEU A 396 -4.61 -8.43 8.38
CA LEU A 396 -4.22 -7.03 8.12
C LEU A 396 -3.55 -6.40 9.34
N TRP A 397 -4.10 -6.64 10.53
CA TRP A 397 -3.52 -6.16 11.77
C TRP A 397 -2.13 -6.75 12.04
N LEU A 398 -1.95 -8.07 11.94
CA LEU A 398 -0.66 -8.73 12.13
C LEU A 398 0.39 -8.18 11.16
N ASN A 399 0.04 -8.05 9.87
CA ASN A 399 0.93 -7.48 8.86
C ASN A 399 1.30 -6.03 9.17
N SER A 400 0.38 -5.25 9.74
CA SER A 400 0.67 -3.87 10.15
C SER A 400 1.69 -3.75 11.28
N LEU A 401 1.91 -4.81 12.07
CA LEU A 401 2.95 -4.87 13.10
C LEU A 401 4.36 -5.13 12.52
N GLY A 402 4.45 -5.44 11.22
CA GLY A 402 5.70 -5.81 10.56
C GLY A 402 6.23 -7.16 11.00
N VAL A 403 5.36 -8.18 10.98
CA VAL A 403 5.73 -9.59 11.19
C VAL A 403 6.30 -10.20 9.90
N GLU A 404 7.25 -11.12 10.03
CA GLU A 404 7.92 -11.80 8.92
C GLU A 404 7.90 -13.33 9.09
N PRO A 405 7.45 -14.10 8.08
CA PRO A 405 6.88 -13.65 6.80
C PRO A 405 5.50 -12.98 7.00
N ALA A 406 5.06 -12.24 5.98
CA ALA A 406 3.72 -11.66 5.97
C ALA A 406 2.63 -12.75 6.00
N VAL A 407 1.53 -12.47 6.67
CA VAL A 407 0.36 -13.33 6.77
C VAL A 407 -0.48 -13.17 5.50
N TYR A 408 -0.73 -14.28 4.81
CA TYR A 408 -1.63 -14.38 3.66
C TYR A 408 -2.84 -15.25 3.99
N ASN A 409 -2.61 -16.38 4.66
CA ASN A 409 -3.64 -17.27 5.19
C ASN A 409 -3.43 -17.41 6.70
N LEU A 410 -4.32 -16.77 7.49
CA LEU A 410 -4.21 -16.72 8.94
C LEU A 410 -4.12 -18.13 9.56
N PHE A 411 -4.85 -19.09 9.03
CA PHE A 411 -4.95 -20.43 9.62
C PHE A 411 -3.75 -21.32 9.28
N GLU A 412 -3.02 -21.01 8.21
CA GLU A 412 -1.81 -21.73 7.82
C GLU A 412 -0.54 -21.06 8.36
N ASN A 413 -0.40 -19.74 8.21
CA ASN A 413 0.83 -19.04 8.54
C ASN A 413 1.11 -18.98 10.06
N LEU A 414 0.09 -19.16 10.89
CA LEU A 414 0.24 -19.13 12.35
C LEU A 414 0.61 -20.48 12.95
N LYS A 415 0.57 -21.57 12.17
CA LYS A 415 0.72 -22.95 12.68
C LYS A 415 2.05 -23.20 13.38
N ASP A 416 3.12 -22.51 13.02
CA ASP A 416 4.43 -22.68 13.65
C ASP A 416 4.72 -21.76 14.84
N GLY A 417 3.76 -20.90 15.16
CA GLY A 417 3.82 -19.97 16.28
C GLY A 417 4.77 -18.79 16.10
N LEU A 418 5.57 -18.70 15.04
CA LEU A 418 6.55 -17.62 14.88
C LEU A 418 5.90 -16.25 14.75
N ILE A 419 4.88 -16.14 13.91
CA ILE A 419 4.17 -14.88 13.69
C ILE A 419 3.49 -14.42 14.98
N ILE A 420 2.90 -15.35 15.74
CA ILE A 420 2.24 -15.05 17.02
C ILE A 420 3.27 -14.53 18.03
N LEU A 421 4.44 -15.17 18.11
CA LEU A 421 5.52 -14.75 18.99
C LEU A 421 6.08 -13.38 18.57
N GLN A 422 6.26 -13.11 17.28
CA GLN A 422 6.65 -11.77 16.82
C GLN A 422 5.61 -10.72 17.21
N ALA A 423 4.32 -11.01 17.02
CA ALA A 423 3.26 -10.10 17.43
C ALA A 423 3.28 -9.84 18.95
N PHE A 424 3.53 -10.87 19.78
CA PHE A 424 3.74 -10.67 21.22
C PHE A 424 4.90 -9.73 21.52
N ASP A 425 6.06 -9.91 20.86
CA ASP A 425 7.24 -9.06 21.09
C ASP A 425 7.05 -7.63 20.56
N LYS A 426 6.22 -7.43 19.53
CA LYS A 426 5.84 -6.09 19.04
C LYS A 426 4.87 -5.38 19.99
N VAL A 427 3.89 -6.12 20.54
CA VAL A 427 2.88 -5.58 21.47
C VAL A 427 3.45 -5.38 22.87
N LEU A 428 4.33 -6.29 23.30
CA LEU A 428 5.04 -6.27 24.57
C LEU A 428 6.54 -6.48 24.32
N PRO A 429 7.30 -5.40 24.05
CA PRO A 429 8.73 -5.48 23.80
C PRO A 429 9.49 -6.24 24.88
N GLY A 430 10.24 -7.27 24.48
CA GLY A 430 11.04 -8.11 25.38
C GLY A 430 10.25 -9.24 26.06
N SER A 431 8.98 -9.47 25.68
CA SER A 431 8.17 -10.57 26.19
C SER A 431 8.63 -11.94 25.67
N VAL A 432 9.28 -11.97 24.51
CA VAL A 432 9.70 -13.22 23.87
C VAL A 432 11.19 -13.50 24.09
N VAL A 433 11.46 -14.66 24.69
CA VAL A 433 12.80 -15.19 24.86
C VAL A 433 13.16 -16.01 23.62
N TRP A 434 13.65 -15.33 22.59
CA TRP A 434 13.91 -15.90 21.26
C TRP A 434 14.82 -17.14 21.23
N ARG A 435 15.71 -17.30 22.21
CA ARG A 435 16.54 -18.53 22.36
C ARG A 435 15.73 -19.81 22.61
N ARG A 436 14.47 -19.70 23.03
CA ARG A 436 13.55 -20.84 23.26
C ARG A 436 12.71 -21.17 22.03
N VAL A 437 12.79 -20.33 20.98
CA VAL A 437 11.91 -20.41 19.81
C VAL A 437 12.61 -21.17 18.71
N SER A 438 11.95 -22.22 18.20
CA SER A 438 12.40 -22.94 17.02
C SER A 438 12.13 -22.12 15.77
N LYS A 439 13.13 -21.92 14.91
CA LYS A 439 12.98 -21.26 13.59
C LYS A 439 13.22 -22.26 12.45
N PRO A 440 12.52 -22.14 11.31
CA PRO A 440 12.83 -22.88 10.09
C PRO A 440 14.31 -22.77 9.75
N LYS A 441 14.93 -23.86 9.31
CA LYS A 441 16.28 -23.81 8.76
C LYS A 441 16.21 -23.30 7.31
N GLY A 442 16.06 -21.99 7.13
CA GLY A 442 16.31 -21.35 5.84
C GLY A 442 17.82 -21.20 5.61
N GLY A 443 18.29 -21.44 4.39
CA GLY A 443 19.66 -21.08 4.00
C GLY A 443 19.95 -19.63 4.40
N ALA A 444 21.02 -19.44 5.18
CA ALA A 444 21.54 -18.15 5.64
C ALA A 444 20.49 -17.10 6.07
N SER A 445 19.90 -17.25 7.26
CA SER A 445 19.39 -16.06 7.94
C SER A 445 20.57 -15.25 8.47
N VAL A 446 20.74 -14.05 7.92
CA VAL A 446 21.60 -12.98 8.41
C VAL A 446 21.24 -12.69 9.87
N THR A 447 22.08 -13.14 10.80
CA THR A 447 22.21 -12.52 12.11
C THR A 447 23.59 -11.90 12.15
N SER A 448 23.66 -10.57 12.21
CA SER A 448 24.90 -9.82 12.38
C SER A 448 25.77 -10.40 13.50
N PRO A 449 27.08 -10.42 13.28
CA PRO A 449 27.96 -9.77 14.21
C PRO A 449 28.79 -8.70 13.50
N VAL A 450 28.92 -7.57 14.19
CA VAL A 450 29.77 -6.43 13.87
C VAL A 450 31.21 -6.90 13.64
N VAL A 451 31.69 -6.86 12.40
CA VAL A 451 33.11 -6.68 12.06
C VAL A 451 33.19 -5.82 10.81
N ALA A 452 33.90 -4.70 10.92
CA ALA A 452 34.16 -3.77 9.84
C ALA A 452 35.11 -4.38 8.81
N THR A 453 34.66 -4.48 7.56
CA THR A 453 35.54 -4.49 6.38
C THR A 453 34.86 -3.73 5.24
N SER A 454 35.54 -2.68 4.78
CA SER A 454 35.23 -1.85 3.62
C SER A 454 35.22 -2.66 2.32
N GLY A 455 34.14 -2.59 1.54
CA GLY A 455 34.05 -3.12 0.18
C GLY A 455 32.63 -3.07 -0.39
N GLU A 456 32.42 -2.17 -1.35
CA GLU A 456 31.43 -2.16 -2.44
C GLU A 456 30.09 -2.90 -2.24
N GLY A 457 29.04 -2.12 -1.91
CA GLY A 457 27.95 -1.85 -2.86
C GLY A 457 27.09 -2.99 -3.42
N ASP A 458 26.86 -4.08 -2.71
CA ASP A 458 25.74 -4.99 -3.00
C ASP A 458 24.57 -4.66 -2.05
N GLU A 459 23.63 -3.84 -2.53
CA GLU A 459 22.30 -3.77 -1.92
C GLU A 459 21.62 -5.12 -2.11
N GLU A 460 21.20 -5.76 -1.01
CA GLU A 460 20.40 -6.98 -1.03
C GLU A 460 19.17 -6.76 -1.93
N GLU A 461 19.15 -7.35 -3.13
CA GLU A 461 17.94 -7.40 -3.94
C GLU A 461 16.87 -8.11 -3.09
N PRO A 462 15.67 -7.53 -2.90
CA PRO A 462 14.62 -8.19 -2.14
C PRO A 462 14.32 -9.52 -2.83
N ASP A 463 14.41 -10.61 -2.06
CA ASP A 463 14.22 -11.95 -2.57
C ASP A 463 12.79 -12.07 -3.15
N TYR A 464 12.66 -11.99 -4.47
CA TYR A 464 11.40 -12.21 -5.20
C TYR A 464 11.08 -13.70 -5.34
N ASN A 465 11.80 -14.58 -4.63
CA ASN A 465 11.37 -15.95 -4.47
C ASN A 465 10.02 -15.98 -3.75
N ILE A 466 9.06 -16.62 -4.40
CA ILE A 466 7.76 -16.94 -3.82
C ILE A 466 8.01 -17.70 -2.52
N THR A 467 7.73 -17.06 -1.40
CA THR A 467 7.91 -17.66 -0.08
C THR A 467 6.87 -18.76 0.09
N PRO A 468 7.26 -19.99 0.49
CA PRO A 468 6.30 -21.05 0.77
C PRO A 468 5.32 -20.58 1.84
N ASN A 469 4.01 -20.77 1.59
CA ASN A 469 2.97 -20.37 2.54
C ASN A 469 2.86 -21.33 3.74
N SER A 470 3.70 -22.38 3.78
CA SER A 470 3.69 -23.45 4.78
C SER A 470 4.99 -23.51 5.60
N SER A 471 4.86 -23.83 6.89
CA SER A 471 6.01 -23.94 7.77
C SER A 471 6.88 -25.15 7.42
N GLN A 472 8.20 -24.95 7.41
CA GLN A 472 9.18 -26.02 7.24
C GLN A 472 9.58 -26.68 8.58
N LEU A 473 8.96 -26.28 9.69
CA LEU A 473 9.21 -26.86 11.00
C LEU A 473 8.46 -28.18 11.19
N SER A 474 9.11 -29.14 11.87
CA SER A 474 8.43 -30.35 12.32
C SER A 474 7.28 -30.00 13.27
N ARG A 475 6.15 -30.71 13.18
CA ARG A 475 4.97 -30.49 14.04
C ARG A 475 5.31 -30.36 15.53
N PHE A 476 6.24 -31.18 16.05
CA PHE A 476 6.68 -31.10 17.44
C PHE A 476 7.22 -29.70 17.82
N LYS A 477 8.09 -29.13 16.99
CA LYS A 477 8.64 -27.77 17.19
C LYS A 477 7.57 -26.68 17.05
N CYS A 478 6.61 -26.86 16.14
CA CYS A 478 5.45 -25.98 16.04
C CYS A 478 4.64 -25.97 17.34
N VAL A 479 4.42 -27.16 17.94
CA VAL A 479 3.72 -27.29 19.22
C VAL A 479 4.51 -26.63 20.37
N GLU A 480 5.83 -26.76 20.40
CA GLU A 480 6.66 -26.06 21.41
C GLU A 480 6.51 -24.54 21.31
N ASN A 481 6.63 -23.98 20.11
CA ASN A 481 6.47 -22.54 19.86
C ASN A 481 5.06 -22.05 20.23
N THR A 482 4.02 -22.76 19.80
CA THR A 482 2.62 -22.37 20.04
C THR A 482 2.21 -22.54 21.51
N ASN A 483 2.73 -23.55 22.22
CA ASN A 483 2.57 -23.66 23.67
C ASN A 483 3.21 -22.46 24.37
N TYR A 484 4.42 -22.05 23.95
CA TYR A 484 5.05 -20.86 24.50
C TYR A 484 4.22 -19.60 24.28
N ALA A 485 3.65 -19.42 23.08
CA ALA A 485 2.74 -18.31 22.79
C ALA A 485 1.49 -18.32 23.69
N VAL A 486 0.88 -19.48 23.92
CA VAL A 486 -0.27 -19.62 24.84
C VAL A 486 0.12 -19.29 26.28
N ASP A 487 1.29 -19.72 26.74
CA ASP A 487 1.81 -19.41 28.09
C ASP A 487 2.07 -17.91 28.27
N LEU A 488 2.64 -17.24 27.27
CA LEU A 488 2.79 -15.79 27.26
C LEU A 488 1.44 -15.08 27.36
N GLY A 489 0.44 -15.57 26.63
CA GLY A 489 -0.91 -15.01 26.69
C GLY A 489 -1.54 -15.13 28.08
N LYS A 490 -1.42 -16.30 28.72
CA LYS A 490 -1.89 -16.50 30.10
C LYS A 490 -1.17 -15.60 31.10
N GLN A 491 0.15 -15.47 30.98
CA GLN A 491 0.96 -14.58 31.84
C GLN A 491 0.60 -13.10 31.64
N SER A 492 0.13 -12.74 30.44
CA SER A 492 -0.29 -11.38 30.09
C SER A 492 -1.77 -11.09 30.44
N GLY A 493 -2.46 -12.02 31.11
CA GLY A 493 -3.85 -11.85 31.55
C GLY A 493 -4.91 -12.06 30.46
N MET A 494 -4.55 -12.70 29.34
CA MET A 494 -5.52 -13.06 28.29
C MET A 494 -6.41 -14.23 28.75
N HIS A 495 -7.69 -14.19 28.35
CA HIS A 495 -8.62 -15.27 28.65
C HIS A 495 -8.54 -16.36 27.58
N LEU A 496 -7.62 -17.31 27.78
CA LEU A 496 -7.34 -18.44 26.86
C LEU A 496 -7.84 -19.79 27.39
N VAL A 497 -9.01 -19.80 28.03
CA VAL A 497 -9.59 -21.04 28.58
C VAL A 497 -9.90 -22.02 27.45
N GLY A 498 -9.36 -23.22 27.52
CA GLY A 498 -9.58 -24.27 26.52
C GLY A 498 -8.73 -24.15 25.24
N ILE A 499 -7.78 -23.21 25.16
CA ILE A 499 -6.83 -23.09 24.04
C ILE A 499 -5.49 -23.70 24.43
N GLN A 500 -4.98 -24.63 23.61
CA GLN A 500 -3.68 -25.28 23.72
C GLN A 500 -2.82 -25.00 22.49
N GLY A 501 -1.49 -25.16 22.57
CA GLY A 501 -0.61 -24.94 21.43
C GLY A 501 -0.93 -25.85 20.24
N ALA A 502 -1.27 -27.11 20.51
CA ALA A 502 -1.68 -28.07 19.47
C ALA A 502 -2.90 -27.60 18.66
N ASP A 503 -3.85 -26.90 19.29
CA ASP A 503 -5.02 -26.36 18.59
C ASP A 503 -4.65 -25.35 17.51
N ILE A 504 -3.59 -24.58 17.75
CA ILE A 504 -3.06 -23.57 16.82
C ILE A 504 -2.31 -24.26 15.67
N VAL A 505 -1.46 -25.27 16.00
CA VAL A 505 -0.74 -26.06 15.00
C VAL A 505 -1.68 -26.80 14.07
N ASP A 506 -2.79 -27.31 14.61
CA ASP A 506 -3.81 -28.03 13.84
C ASP A 506 -4.77 -27.07 13.10
N GLY A 507 -4.58 -25.74 13.21
CA GLY A 507 -5.34 -24.75 12.45
C GLY A 507 -6.81 -24.63 12.85
N ARG A 508 -7.17 -24.91 14.12
CA ARG A 508 -8.57 -24.88 14.58
C ARG A 508 -9.12 -23.44 14.54
N LYS A 509 -9.87 -23.11 13.49
CA LYS A 509 -10.33 -21.75 13.14
C LYS A 509 -10.79 -20.91 14.35
N THR A 510 -11.76 -21.39 15.12
CA THR A 510 -12.31 -20.67 16.29
C THR A 510 -11.27 -20.36 17.36
N LEU A 511 -10.33 -21.28 17.61
CA LEU A 511 -9.32 -21.14 18.66
C LEU A 511 -8.17 -20.23 18.19
N VAL A 512 -7.80 -20.30 16.91
CA VAL A 512 -6.86 -19.36 16.28
C VAL A 512 -7.41 -17.94 16.32
N LEU A 513 -8.66 -17.72 15.86
CA LEU A 513 -9.33 -16.42 15.94
C LEU A 513 -9.41 -15.91 17.38
N GLY A 514 -9.76 -16.79 18.33
CA GLY A 514 -9.82 -16.45 19.75
C GLY A 514 -8.49 -15.98 20.34
N LEU A 515 -7.37 -16.65 19.99
CA LEU A 515 -6.03 -16.26 20.42
C LEU A 515 -5.61 -14.91 19.84
N VAL A 516 -5.78 -14.73 18.52
CA VAL A 516 -5.35 -13.50 17.83
C VAL A 516 -6.20 -12.31 18.27
N TRP A 517 -7.51 -12.51 18.45
CA TRP A 517 -8.40 -11.52 19.06
C TRP A 517 -7.90 -11.06 20.44
N GLN A 518 -7.57 -12.00 21.33
CA GLN A 518 -7.09 -11.65 22.67
C GLN A 518 -5.77 -10.87 22.61
N LEU A 519 -4.90 -11.17 21.64
CA LEU A 519 -3.64 -10.44 21.46
C LEU A 519 -3.87 -9.02 20.92
N MET A 520 -4.80 -8.86 19.96
CA MET A 520 -5.20 -7.54 19.46
C MET A 520 -5.86 -6.71 20.57
N ARG A 521 -6.71 -7.33 21.39
CA ARG A 521 -7.33 -6.69 22.56
C ARG A 521 -6.27 -6.27 23.58
N LEU A 522 -5.28 -7.13 23.86
CA LEU A 522 -4.16 -6.80 24.74
C LEU A 522 -3.39 -5.58 24.21
N ASN A 523 -3.14 -5.51 22.90
CA ASN A 523 -2.49 -4.38 22.26
C ASN A 523 -3.26 -3.07 22.52
N ILE A 524 -4.56 -3.03 22.22
CA ILE A 524 -5.41 -1.85 22.47
C ILE A 524 -5.36 -1.43 23.94
N VAL A 525 -5.56 -2.38 24.86
CA VAL A 525 -5.54 -2.09 26.30
C VAL A 525 -4.19 -1.51 26.73
N LYS A 526 -3.07 -2.05 26.22
CA LYS A 526 -1.73 -1.56 26.55
C LYS A 526 -1.48 -0.17 25.99
N THR A 527 -1.86 0.10 24.73
CA THR A 527 -1.78 1.44 24.13
C THR A 527 -2.57 2.43 24.97
N LEU A 528 -3.84 2.14 25.28
CA LEU A 528 -4.67 3.05 26.05
C LEU A 528 -4.21 3.25 27.51
N SER A 529 -3.72 2.19 28.17
CA SER A 529 -3.12 2.32 29.52
C SER A 529 -1.83 3.14 29.50
N SER A 530 -1.05 3.12 28.42
CA SER A 530 0.16 3.94 28.28
C SER A 530 -0.14 5.43 28.08
N LEU A 531 -1.27 5.75 27.43
CA LEU A 531 -1.69 7.12 27.14
C LEU A 531 -2.50 7.75 28.28
N SER A 532 -3.14 6.93 29.12
CA SER A 532 -3.96 7.41 30.22
C SER A 532 -3.12 7.92 31.40
N LYS A 533 -2.82 9.22 31.40
CA LYS A 533 -2.24 9.94 32.55
C LYS A 533 -3.15 9.89 33.80
N THR A 534 -4.46 9.68 33.61
CA THR A 534 -5.51 9.79 34.63
C THR A 534 -5.97 8.46 35.24
N SER A 535 -5.71 7.31 34.62
CA SER A 535 -6.14 6.00 35.16
C SER A 535 -5.14 5.35 36.12
N GLY A 536 -3.99 5.98 36.38
CA GLY A 536 -2.94 5.41 37.22
C GLY A 536 -2.40 4.06 36.71
N GLY A 537 -2.44 3.84 35.39
CA GLY A 537 -1.98 2.61 34.75
C GLY A 537 -2.94 1.42 34.85
N ARG A 538 -4.22 1.64 35.23
CA ARG A 538 -5.22 0.55 35.25
C ARG A 538 -5.60 0.11 33.83
N PRO A 539 -5.85 -1.20 33.60
CA PRO A 539 -6.38 -1.69 32.33
C PRO A 539 -7.77 -1.11 32.07
N ILE A 540 -8.01 -0.62 30.84
CA ILE A 540 -9.31 -0.11 30.43
C ILE A 540 -10.25 -1.27 30.07
N SER A 541 -11.42 -1.30 30.68
CA SER A 541 -12.50 -2.25 30.39
C SER A 541 -13.42 -1.78 29.27
N ASP A 542 -14.13 -2.71 28.63
CA ASP A 542 -15.11 -2.41 27.58
C ASP A 542 -16.19 -1.42 28.06
N THR A 543 -16.63 -1.54 29.32
CA THR A 543 -17.58 -0.61 29.95
C THR A 543 -17.01 0.80 30.09
N GLU A 544 -15.73 0.93 30.42
CA GLU A 544 -15.06 2.23 30.47
C GLU A 544 -14.90 2.85 29.09
N MET A 545 -14.63 2.05 28.06
CA MET A 545 -14.60 2.54 26.67
C MET A 545 -15.98 3.06 26.22
N VAL A 546 -17.06 2.33 26.53
CA VAL A 546 -18.44 2.79 26.25
C VAL A 546 -18.75 4.09 27.00
N LYS A 547 -18.39 4.16 28.29
CA LYS A 547 -18.56 5.37 29.09
C LYS A 547 -17.78 6.55 28.50
N TRP A 548 -16.53 6.33 28.10
CA TRP A 548 -15.69 7.34 27.45
C TRP A 548 -16.32 7.82 26.15
N ALA A 549 -16.76 6.91 25.27
CA ALA A 549 -17.38 7.25 24.00
C ALA A 549 -18.64 8.10 24.20
N ASN A 550 -19.55 7.68 25.10
CA ASN A 550 -20.75 8.44 25.43
C ASN A 550 -20.44 9.83 26.00
N THR A 551 -19.52 9.90 26.97
CA THR A 551 -19.14 11.18 27.60
C THR A 551 -18.53 12.14 26.58
N THR A 552 -17.71 11.62 25.66
CA THR A 552 -17.04 12.42 24.64
C THR A 552 -18.03 12.91 23.61
N ALA A 553 -18.87 12.03 23.04
CA ALA A 553 -19.91 12.42 22.08
C ALA A 553 -20.88 13.45 22.67
N GLN A 554 -21.35 13.24 23.90
CA GLN A 554 -22.27 14.16 24.59
C GLN A 554 -21.64 15.51 24.96
N ARG A 555 -20.31 15.56 25.13
CA ARG A 555 -19.58 16.83 25.31
C ARG A 555 -19.59 17.67 24.04
N GLY A 556 -19.50 17.04 22.86
CA GLY A 556 -19.59 17.73 21.57
C GLY A 556 -21.03 18.10 21.22
N ASN A 557 -21.97 17.18 21.41
CA ASN A 557 -23.38 17.35 21.13
C ASN A 557 -24.24 16.77 22.28
N PRO A 558 -24.78 17.61 23.18
CA PRO A 558 -25.57 17.15 24.33
C PRO A 558 -26.85 16.35 23.97
N GLY A 559 -27.33 16.46 22.72
CA GLY A 559 -28.49 15.73 22.22
C GLY A 559 -28.21 14.29 21.79
N VAL A 560 -26.95 13.86 21.77
CA VAL A 560 -26.57 12.51 21.31
C VAL A 560 -27.15 11.43 22.23
N ARG A 561 -27.86 10.49 21.61
CA ARG A 561 -28.35 9.28 22.29
C ARG A 561 -27.15 8.40 22.69
N PRO A 562 -26.94 8.11 23.98
CA PRO A 562 -25.83 7.27 24.40
C PRO A 562 -26.08 5.81 24.03
N ILE A 563 -24.99 5.10 23.70
CA ILE A 563 -25.01 3.65 23.46
C ILE A 563 -24.89 2.88 24.77
N ARG A 564 -25.54 1.72 24.86
CA ARG A 564 -25.49 0.86 26.04
C ARG A 564 -24.33 -0.13 26.02
N SER A 565 -23.88 -0.51 24.83
CA SER A 565 -22.77 -1.44 24.60
C SER A 565 -22.32 -1.37 23.13
N PHE A 566 -21.23 -2.06 22.77
CA PHE A 566 -20.84 -2.25 21.36
C PHE A 566 -21.76 -3.19 20.56
N LYS A 567 -22.89 -3.63 21.15
CA LYS A 567 -23.98 -4.36 20.49
C LYS A 567 -25.22 -3.49 20.25
N ASP A 568 -25.17 -2.21 20.59
CA ASP A 568 -26.33 -1.32 20.53
C ASP A 568 -26.77 -1.09 19.07
N PRO A 569 -28.04 -1.35 18.69
CA PRO A 569 -28.54 -1.13 17.34
C PRO A 569 -28.38 0.29 16.81
N ALA A 570 -28.30 1.30 17.70
CA ALA A 570 -28.04 2.68 17.32
C ALA A 570 -26.70 2.87 16.59
N LEU A 571 -25.74 1.95 16.78
CA LEU A 571 -24.45 1.99 16.07
C LEU A 571 -24.59 1.70 14.58
N THR A 572 -25.65 1.01 14.15
CA THR A 572 -25.81 0.61 12.75
C THR A 572 -25.94 1.79 11.80
N THR A 573 -26.40 2.95 12.27
CA THR A 573 -26.54 4.16 11.47
C THR A 573 -25.22 4.92 11.28
N ALA A 574 -24.19 4.54 12.05
CA ALA A 574 -22.92 5.24 12.22
C ALA A 574 -23.03 6.70 12.69
N LEU A 575 -24.23 7.22 12.98
CA LEU A 575 -24.42 8.61 13.42
C LEU A 575 -23.71 8.90 14.75
N PHE A 576 -23.85 8.01 15.74
CA PHE A 576 -23.13 8.12 17.01
C PHE A 576 -21.61 8.20 16.83
N ILE A 577 -21.06 7.44 15.86
CA ILE A 577 -19.63 7.42 15.58
C ILE A 577 -19.20 8.74 14.93
N LEU A 578 -20.00 9.28 14.02
CA LEU A 578 -19.76 10.60 13.42
C LEU A 578 -19.79 11.71 14.49
N ASP A 579 -20.79 11.71 15.37
CA ASP A 579 -20.85 12.64 16.51
C ASP A 579 -19.62 12.50 17.42
N LEU A 580 -19.16 11.27 17.67
CA LEU A 580 -17.95 11.01 18.46
C LEU A 580 -16.69 11.56 17.77
N LEU A 581 -16.55 11.38 16.46
CA LEU A 581 -15.42 11.90 15.69
C LEU A 581 -15.37 13.43 15.73
N ASP A 582 -16.52 14.09 15.53
CA ASP A 582 -16.62 15.54 15.62
C ASP A 582 -16.34 16.04 17.05
N ALA A 583 -16.76 15.31 18.07
CA ALA A 583 -16.44 15.65 19.46
C ALA A 583 -14.95 15.47 19.83
N ILE A 584 -14.21 14.62 19.11
CA ILE A 584 -12.75 14.47 19.26
C ILE A 584 -12.04 15.63 18.55
N ARG A 585 -12.45 15.98 17.33
CA ARG A 585 -11.91 17.10 16.57
C ARG A 585 -13.06 17.92 15.96
N PRO A 586 -13.51 19.00 16.63
CA PRO A 586 -14.64 19.80 16.17
C PRO A 586 -14.46 20.34 14.75
N GLY A 587 -15.48 20.13 13.90
CA GLY A 587 -15.49 20.56 12.51
C GLY A 587 -14.82 19.60 11.53
N ILE A 588 -14.38 18.41 11.99
CA ILE A 588 -13.83 17.39 11.08
C ILE A 588 -14.93 16.67 10.30
N VAL A 589 -16.16 16.63 10.83
CA VAL A 589 -17.34 16.09 10.16
C VAL A 589 -18.10 17.23 9.52
N ASP A 590 -18.19 17.22 8.19
CA ASP A 590 -19.07 18.13 7.46
C ASP A 590 -20.51 17.60 7.52
N PRO A 591 -21.46 18.29 8.19
CA PRO A 591 -22.84 17.83 8.33
C PRO A 591 -23.56 17.61 7.00
N SER A 592 -23.14 18.27 5.92
CA SER A 592 -23.73 18.11 4.59
C SER A 592 -23.43 16.74 3.96
N LEU A 593 -22.42 16.03 4.46
CA LEU A 593 -22.04 14.70 3.98
C LEU A 593 -22.78 13.58 4.72
N VAL A 594 -23.39 13.89 5.86
CA VAL A 594 -24.06 12.94 6.75
C VAL A 594 -25.48 12.67 6.27
N ILE A 595 -25.83 11.40 6.07
CA ILE A 595 -27.16 11.01 5.63
C ILE A 595 -28.06 10.80 6.86
N PRO A 596 -29.19 11.52 7.00
CA PRO A 596 -30.14 11.27 8.06
C PRO A 596 -30.79 9.88 7.87
N VAL A 597 -30.53 8.96 8.78
CA VAL A 597 -31.02 7.58 8.70
C VAL A 597 -31.27 7.02 10.10
N ASP A 598 -32.31 6.21 10.25
CA ASP A 598 -32.59 5.48 11.49
C ASP A 598 -32.16 4.00 11.42
N GLU A 599 -32.30 3.27 12.52
CA GLU A 599 -31.88 1.87 12.66
C GLU A 599 -32.56 0.92 11.65
N ASN A 600 -33.75 1.28 11.16
CA ASN A 600 -34.54 0.55 10.16
C ASN A 600 -34.45 1.17 8.76
N GLY A 601 -33.66 2.23 8.59
CA GLY A 601 -33.47 2.91 7.32
C GLY A 601 -32.68 2.06 6.31
N PRO A 602 -32.57 2.54 5.06
CA PRO A 602 -31.91 1.82 3.98
C PRO A 602 -30.49 1.37 4.37
N TYR A 603 -30.15 0.11 4.05
CA TYR A 603 -28.84 -0.45 4.37
C TYR A 603 -27.71 0.38 3.76
N GLU A 604 -27.88 0.82 2.51
CA GLU A 604 -26.85 1.59 1.81
C GLU A 604 -26.59 2.95 2.46
N ASP A 605 -27.63 3.66 2.92
CA ASP A 605 -27.46 4.96 3.60
C ASP A 605 -26.65 4.80 4.89
N ARG A 606 -26.96 3.76 5.68
CA ARG A 606 -26.20 3.38 6.88
C ARG A 606 -24.76 3.01 6.55
N ARG A 607 -24.55 2.25 5.48
CA ARG A 607 -23.23 1.86 4.96
C ARG A 607 -22.41 3.07 4.51
N GLN A 608 -23.02 4.05 3.84
CA GLN A 608 -22.35 5.28 3.41
C GLN A 608 -21.92 6.14 4.60
N ASN A 609 -22.74 6.26 5.65
CA ASN A 609 -22.31 6.92 6.89
C ASN A 609 -21.16 6.17 7.59
N ALA A 610 -21.19 4.84 7.60
CA ALA A 610 -20.09 4.03 8.14
C ALA A 610 -18.79 4.21 7.35
N LYS A 611 -18.86 4.24 6.01
CA LYS A 611 -17.74 4.53 5.11
C LYS A 611 -17.16 5.93 5.35
N LEU A 612 -18.03 6.92 5.51
CA LEU A 612 -17.65 8.29 5.88
C LEU A 612 -16.89 8.30 7.21
N ALA A 613 -17.43 7.67 8.25
CA ALA A 613 -16.81 7.61 9.58
C ALA A 613 -15.43 6.94 9.56
N ILE A 614 -15.27 5.82 8.86
CA ILE A 614 -13.97 5.15 8.69
C ILE A 614 -12.96 6.07 7.99
N SER A 615 -13.38 6.76 6.93
CA SER A 615 -12.51 7.66 6.16
C SER A 615 -12.09 8.89 6.97
N ILE A 616 -12.99 9.47 7.76
CA ILE A 616 -12.69 10.58 8.69
C ILE A 616 -11.72 10.13 9.78
N ALA A 617 -11.94 8.96 10.37
CA ALA A 617 -11.05 8.44 11.39
C ALA A 617 -9.64 8.20 10.84
N ARG A 618 -9.53 7.64 9.62
CA ARG A 618 -8.26 7.51 8.88
C ARG A 618 -7.59 8.86 8.60
N LYS A 619 -8.36 9.90 8.28
CA LYS A 619 -7.87 11.29 8.14
C LYS A 619 -7.24 11.82 9.43
N MET A 620 -7.78 11.41 10.58
CA MET A 620 -7.24 11.72 11.90
C MET A 620 -6.04 10.84 12.30
N GLY A 621 -5.60 9.91 11.45
CA GLY A 621 -4.47 9.01 11.71
C GLY A 621 -4.86 7.68 12.38
N ALA A 622 -6.16 7.37 12.49
CA ALA A 622 -6.62 6.11 13.09
C ALA A 622 -6.18 4.89 12.27
N LEU A 623 -5.61 3.89 12.95
CA LEU A 623 -5.28 2.63 12.32
C LEU A 623 -6.49 1.68 12.39
N ILE A 624 -7.15 1.49 11.24
CA ILE A 624 -8.46 0.83 11.16
C ILE A 624 -8.44 -0.25 10.09
N PHE A 625 -8.86 -1.46 10.50
CA PHE A 625 -8.93 -2.65 9.64
C PHE A 625 -10.36 -3.13 9.38
N ILE A 626 -11.37 -2.43 9.92
CA ILE A 626 -12.78 -2.78 9.74
C ILE A 626 -13.33 -2.19 8.42
N VAL A 627 -14.39 -2.80 7.90
CA VAL A 627 -15.14 -2.32 6.72
C VAL A 627 -16.49 -1.71 7.16
N PRO A 628 -17.18 -0.91 6.32
CA PRO A 628 -18.46 -0.31 6.66
C PRO A 628 -19.51 -1.32 7.18
N GLU A 629 -19.55 -2.50 6.58
CA GLU A 629 -20.45 -3.59 6.94
C GLU A 629 -20.24 -4.07 8.39
N ASP A 630 -19.03 -3.93 8.96
CA ASP A 630 -18.77 -4.31 10.36
C ASP A 630 -19.50 -3.42 11.36
N ILE A 631 -19.79 -2.18 10.98
CA ILE A 631 -20.58 -1.24 11.77
C ILE A 631 -22.07 -1.52 11.55
N VAL A 632 -22.50 -1.63 10.29
CA VAL A 632 -23.92 -1.80 9.93
C VAL A 632 -24.47 -3.15 10.40
N ASP A 633 -23.66 -4.22 10.34
CA ASP A 633 -24.02 -5.57 10.79
C ASP A 633 -23.78 -5.78 12.29
N ILE A 634 -23.27 -4.77 13.01
CA ILE A 634 -22.90 -4.81 14.44
C ILE A 634 -21.93 -5.95 14.77
N ARG A 635 -20.66 -5.79 14.41
CA ARG A 635 -19.57 -6.71 14.82
C ARG A 635 -18.87 -6.18 16.07
N PRO A 636 -19.23 -6.64 17.30
CA PRO A 636 -18.91 -5.89 18.52
C PRO A 636 -17.41 -5.85 18.82
N ARG A 637 -16.68 -6.94 18.53
CA ARG A 637 -15.22 -7.01 18.67
C ARG A 637 -14.52 -6.01 17.76
N LEU A 638 -14.98 -5.93 16.51
CA LEU A 638 -14.43 -5.03 15.50
C LEU A 638 -14.75 -3.56 15.83
N ILE A 639 -15.99 -3.28 16.24
CA ILE A 639 -16.39 -1.94 16.73
C ILE A 639 -15.56 -1.53 17.94
N LEU A 640 -15.30 -2.44 18.89
CA LEU A 640 -14.44 -2.16 20.04
C LEU A 640 -13.04 -1.73 19.57
N THR A 641 -12.44 -2.44 18.60
CA THR A 641 -11.11 -2.06 18.07
C THR A 641 -11.11 -0.68 17.44
N PHE A 642 -12.17 -0.34 16.72
CA PHE A 642 -12.33 0.97 16.09
C PHE A 642 -12.44 2.09 17.13
N ILE A 643 -13.33 1.95 18.12
CA ILE A 643 -13.49 2.91 19.21
C ILE A 643 -12.20 3.03 20.04
N GLY A 644 -11.49 1.91 20.26
CA GLY A 644 -10.18 1.91 20.91
C GLY A 644 -9.14 2.74 20.14
N SER A 645 -9.10 2.63 18.81
CA SER A 645 -8.24 3.47 17.99
C SER A 645 -8.61 4.96 18.09
N LEU A 646 -9.90 5.30 18.12
CA LEU A 646 -10.34 6.70 18.29
C LEU A 646 -9.93 7.26 19.65
N MET A 647 -10.03 6.44 20.70
CA MET A 647 -9.64 6.81 22.05
C MET A 647 -8.13 7.09 22.16
N SER A 648 -7.30 6.33 21.45
CA SER A 648 -5.85 6.59 21.35
C SER A 648 -5.57 7.99 20.79
N ILE A 649 -6.19 8.32 19.66
CA ILE A 649 -6.01 9.61 18.98
C ILE A 649 -6.47 10.79 19.84
N ALA A 650 -7.60 10.62 20.53
CA ALA A 650 -8.14 11.65 21.41
C ALA A 650 -7.17 11.97 22.56
N GLN A 651 -6.46 10.96 23.07
CA GLN A 651 -5.47 11.14 24.14
C GLN A 651 -4.13 11.68 23.64
N GLU A 652 -3.72 11.36 22.41
CA GLU A 652 -2.52 11.95 21.78
C GLU A 652 -2.69 13.45 21.49
N SER A 653 -3.94 13.89 21.26
CA SER A 653 -4.29 15.28 20.97
C SER A 653 -4.51 16.16 22.22
N SER A 654 -4.46 15.57 23.43
CA SER A 654 -4.71 16.21 24.73
C SER A 654 -3.42 16.46 25.52
#